data_AF-A0AAQ0LK84-F1
#
_entry.id   AF-A0AAQ0LK84-F1
#
_cell.length_a   1.000
_cell.length_b   1.000
_cell.length_c   1.000
_cell.angle_alpha   90.00
_cell.angle_beta   90.00
_cell.angle_gamma   90.00
#
_symmetry.space_group_name_H-M   'P 1'
#
loop_
_entity.id
_entity.type
_entity.pdbx_description
1 polymer ?
#
loop_
_entity_poly.entity_id
_entity_poly.type
_entity_poly.pdbx_seq_one_letter_code
_entity_poly.pdbx_strand_id
1 'polypeptide(L)'
;MKHLFKFSLCALAFAMSANNGFAQSGETGLKDAYKDYFSIGVAVNMRNIANPEQIAIIKKDFNSITAENDMKPQPTEPAYGQFNWENADKIANFCRSNGIKLRGHCLMWHAQIGEWMYKDEKGDFVSKEKLFQNMKHHITAIVERYKDVIYAWDVVNEAISDGGWQGGRRGMGEQPSPYRNSPLYQIAGDEFIKKAFIYAREADPNVLLFYNDYNAADPGKRDRIYNMVKSMKEEGVPIDGIGMQGHYNVYGPSMEDVDAALTKYSTIVKHIHITELDIRANQEMGGQLNFSRDGGNISQVVKTLQEDQYARLFKVLRKHKDVVDNVTFWNLSDRDSWLGARNYPLPYDENYKPKRVYSIIKDFDPARDNAVVKEDFRPSVLNQPGQQYPMVNSQGYARFRVVAPDAKSVIVSLGLGGRGGTVLRKDKEGVWVGTTDGPMDEGFHYYHLTIDGGVFNDPGAKNYYGSCRWESGIEIPAHDEDFYAMKQVPHGNVQQVYFYSKSTDTHRRAFVYTPPTYGKDKKKYPVLYLQHGWGEDETAWSNQGHANLIMDNLIAEGKIEPFIIVMTYGMTNDVKFGHIKEFTAKEFETVLVDELIPYIDSNFRTQADKKHRAMAGLSMGGFETKLITLRRPEVFNYYGLLSGGTYAPDDIKDKKQVESIFISCGSKENPDGVTKAVNDLKAAGFKATSFVSPDTAHEFLTWRRSLYHMAQLLFK
;
A
#
# COMPACT_ATOMS: atom_id res chain seq x y z
N MET A 1 -3.07 -40.84 50.77
CA MET A 1 -3.92 -41.51 49.77
C MET A 1 -4.95 -40.52 49.26
N LYS A 2 -4.73 -39.91 48.10
CA LYS A 2 -5.71 -39.11 47.35
C LYS A 2 -5.45 -39.34 45.86
N HIS A 3 -6.42 -39.92 45.18
CA HIS A 3 -6.44 -40.07 43.72
C HIS A 3 -6.85 -38.74 43.09
N LEU A 4 -6.06 -38.25 42.13
CA LEU A 4 -6.47 -37.23 41.17
C LEU A 4 -6.44 -37.84 39.76
N PHE A 5 -7.60 -37.81 39.11
CA PHE A 5 -7.77 -38.10 37.69
C PHE A 5 -7.17 -36.96 36.84
N LYS A 6 -6.36 -37.32 35.84
CA LYS A 6 -5.90 -36.43 34.77
C LYS A 6 -6.99 -36.34 33.69
N PHE A 7 -7.52 -35.14 33.45
CA PHE A 7 -8.23 -34.81 32.21
C PHE A 7 -7.25 -34.15 31.25
N SER A 8 -7.09 -34.73 30.05
CA SER A 8 -6.35 -34.12 28.94
C SER A 8 -7.10 -32.91 28.40
N LEU A 9 -6.46 -31.74 28.50
CA LEU A 9 -6.93 -30.50 27.89
C LEU A 9 -6.38 -30.45 26.45
N CYS A 10 -7.21 -30.79 25.46
CA CYS A 10 -6.95 -30.41 24.08
C CYS A 10 -7.16 -28.90 23.96
N ALA A 11 -6.05 -28.14 24.00
CA ALA A 11 -6.06 -26.72 23.73
C ALA A 11 -6.37 -26.48 22.24
N LEU A 12 -7.59 -26.05 21.94
CA LEU A 12 -7.90 -25.40 20.66
C LEU A 12 -7.17 -24.05 20.64
N ALA A 13 -6.01 -24.01 20.00
CA ALA A 13 -5.38 -22.77 19.60
C ALA A 13 -6.25 -22.12 18.51
N PHE A 14 -6.96 -21.05 18.87
CA PHE A 14 -7.41 -20.06 17.89
C PHE A 14 -6.15 -19.41 17.30
N ALA A 15 -5.62 -20.03 16.24
CA ALA A 15 -4.79 -19.34 15.29
C ALA A 15 -5.72 -18.36 14.54
N MET A 16 -5.58 -17.06 14.83
CA MET A 16 -5.78 -16.09 13.77
C MET A 16 -4.65 -16.33 12.77
N SER A 17 -4.82 -17.34 11.91
CA SER A 17 -4.18 -17.30 10.62
C SER A 17 -4.79 -16.10 9.92
N ALA A 18 -4.05 -14.99 9.92
CA ALA A 18 -4.00 -14.19 8.72
C ALA A 18 -3.77 -15.20 7.60
N ASN A 19 -4.83 -15.54 6.85
CA ASN A 19 -4.67 -16.26 5.60
C ASN A 19 -4.01 -15.26 4.66
N ASN A 20 -2.70 -15.14 4.82
CA ASN A 20 -1.79 -15.04 3.72
C ASN A 20 -2.19 -16.16 2.75
N GLY A 21 -3.09 -15.85 1.83
CA GLY A 21 -3.12 -16.47 0.51
C GLY A 21 -1.85 -16.09 -0.27
N PHE A 22 -0.69 -16.13 0.38
CA PHE A 22 0.57 -16.30 -0.29
C PHE A 22 0.68 -17.80 -0.46
N ALA A 23 0.44 -18.26 -1.69
CA ALA A 23 1.10 -19.45 -2.17
C ALA A 23 2.53 -19.44 -1.61
N GLN A 24 2.93 -20.56 -1.01
CA GLN A 24 4.23 -20.80 -0.40
C GLN A 24 5.36 -20.30 -1.33
N SER A 25 5.73 -19.02 -1.21
CA SER A 25 6.68 -18.34 -2.08
C SER A 25 8.08 -18.56 -1.52
N GLY A 26 8.56 -19.78 -1.69
CA GLY A 26 9.99 -20.04 -1.61
C GLY A 26 10.73 -19.17 -2.64
N GLU A 27 11.74 -18.46 -2.17
CA GLU A 27 12.97 -18.07 -2.88
C GLU A 27 12.99 -16.94 -3.93
N THR A 28 11.92 -16.24 -4.30
CA THR A 28 12.05 -15.09 -5.24
C THR A 28 12.41 -13.77 -4.54
N GLY A 29 13.30 -12.98 -5.14
CA GLY A 29 13.68 -11.62 -4.72
C GLY A 29 13.28 -10.53 -5.72
N LEU A 30 13.73 -9.30 -5.49
CA LEU A 30 13.46 -8.16 -6.39
C LEU A 30 13.97 -8.42 -7.81
N LYS A 31 15.21 -8.91 -7.97
CA LYS A 31 15.79 -9.26 -9.27
C LYS A 31 14.91 -10.22 -10.10
N ASP A 32 14.15 -11.10 -9.45
CA ASP A 32 13.30 -12.09 -10.13
C ASP A 32 11.99 -11.44 -10.58
N ALA A 33 11.43 -10.53 -9.79
CA ALA A 33 10.24 -9.76 -10.14
C ALA A 33 10.48 -8.81 -11.33
N TYR A 34 11.72 -8.33 -11.51
CA TYR A 34 12.09 -7.38 -12.56
C TYR A 34 12.84 -8.00 -13.75
N LYS A 35 12.95 -9.33 -13.84
CA LYS A 35 13.73 -10.03 -14.88
C LYS A 35 13.36 -9.65 -16.32
N ASP A 36 12.10 -9.30 -16.57
CA ASP A 36 11.55 -8.93 -17.89
C ASP A 36 11.50 -7.40 -18.11
N TYR A 37 12.11 -6.64 -17.20
CA TYR A 37 12.12 -5.17 -17.19
C TYR A 37 13.54 -4.63 -17.16
N PHE A 38 14.25 -4.77 -16.04
CA PHE A 38 15.58 -4.22 -15.82
C PHE A 38 16.32 -4.95 -14.71
N SER A 39 17.65 -4.79 -14.69
CA SER A 39 18.48 -5.28 -13.60
C SER A 39 18.26 -4.48 -12.31
N ILE A 40 18.36 -5.15 -11.17
CA ILE A 40 18.20 -4.55 -9.83
C ILE A 40 19.58 -4.54 -9.17
N GLY A 41 20.06 -3.34 -8.86
CA GLY A 41 21.37 -3.09 -8.29
C GLY A 41 21.35 -2.59 -6.85
N VAL A 42 22.49 -2.72 -6.18
CA VAL A 42 22.72 -2.15 -4.85
C VAL A 42 24.14 -1.61 -4.72
N ALA A 43 24.27 -0.42 -4.13
CA ALA A 43 25.56 0.13 -3.75
C ALA A 43 26.06 -0.52 -2.44
N VAL A 44 27.27 -1.06 -2.47
CA VAL A 44 27.88 -1.79 -1.36
C VAL A 44 29.31 -1.32 -1.10
N ASN A 45 29.74 -1.46 0.15
CA ASN A 45 31.13 -1.36 0.58
C ASN A 45 31.58 -2.67 1.25
N MET A 46 32.84 -2.67 1.71
CA MET A 46 33.46 -3.82 2.37
C MET A 46 32.65 -4.41 3.54
N ARG A 47 31.89 -3.61 4.28
CA ARG A 47 31.09 -4.10 5.42
C ARG A 47 29.94 -4.99 4.95
N ASN A 48 29.31 -4.63 3.82
CA ASN A 48 28.17 -5.36 3.31
C ASN A 48 28.59 -6.75 2.79
N ILE A 49 29.72 -6.83 2.07
CA ILE A 49 30.24 -8.09 1.52
C ILE A 49 31.02 -8.95 2.54
N ALA A 50 31.14 -8.50 3.78
CA ALA A 50 31.73 -9.27 4.89
C ALA A 50 30.68 -9.78 5.89
N ASN A 51 29.43 -9.33 5.80
CA ASN A 51 28.36 -9.70 6.71
C ASN A 51 27.43 -10.77 6.09
N PRO A 52 27.31 -11.97 6.69
CA PRO A 52 26.49 -13.06 6.12
C PRO A 52 25.00 -12.72 5.93
N GLU A 53 24.38 -11.97 6.84
CA GLU A 53 22.95 -11.58 6.73
C GLU A 53 22.76 -10.64 5.54
N GLN A 54 23.67 -9.68 5.38
CA GLN A 54 23.63 -8.75 4.24
C GLN A 54 23.96 -9.43 2.91
N ILE A 55 24.95 -10.33 2.87
CA ILE A 55 25.26 -11.15 1.68
C ILE A 55 24.03 -11.95 1.25
N ALA A 56 23.26 -12.51 2.19
CA ALA A 56 22.05 -13.24 1.87
C ALA A 56 21.00 -12.35 1.19
N ILE A 57 20.82 -11.11 1.66
CA ILE A 57 19.94 -10.13 1.02
C ILE A 57 20.47 -9.75 -0.37
N ILE A 58 21.77 -9.44 -0.49
CA ILE A 58 22.41 -9.10 -1.76
C ILE A 58 22.15 -10.19 -2.81
N LYS A 59 22.40 -11.45 -2.45
CA LYS A 59 22.22 -12.59 -3.37
C LYS A 59 20.76 -12.87 -3.69
N LYS A 60 19.84 -12.60 -2.76
CA LYS A 60 18.41 -12.77 -2.97
C LYS A 60 17.86 -11.72 -3.94
N ASP A 61 18.16 -10.44 -3.72
CA ASP A 61 17.42 -9.35 -4.36
C ASP A 61 18.12 -8.69 -5.54
N PHE A 62 19.45 -8.84 -5.70
CA PHE A 62 20.22 -8.01 -6.63
C PHE A 62 21.01 -8.85 -7.64
N ASN A 63 21.15 -8.32 -8.86
CA ASN A 63 21.93 -8.88 -9.96
C ASN A 63 22.94 -7.87 -10.57
N SER A 64 23.06 -6.69 -9.95
CA SER A 64 24.09 -5.68 -10.20
C SER A 64 24.61 -5.13 -8.87
N ILE A 65 25.90 -4.77 -8.81
CA ILE A 65 26.51 -4.09 -7.68
C ILE A 65 27.18 -2.80 -8.15
N THR A 66 27.17 -1.78 -7.31
CA THR A 66 28.02 -0.58 -7.44
C THR A 66 28.91 -0.50 -6.20
N ALA A 67 30.23 -0.29 -6.36
CA ALA A 67 31.20 -0.31 -5.26
C ALA A 67 31.26 1.01 -4.45
N GLU A 68 30.10 1.62 -4.15
CA GLU A 68 29.89 2.86 -3.37
C GLU A 68 31.07 3.86 -3.48
N ASN A 69 31.88 4.01 -2.42
CA ASN A 69 33.05 4.89 -2.38
C ASN A 69 34.35 4.17 -2.75
N ASP A 70 34.38 2.84 -2.70
CA ASP A 70 35.58 2.02 -2.85
C ASP A 70 36.16 2.02 -4.28
N MET A 71 35.42 2.51 -5.28
CA MET A 71 35.88 2.73 -6.67
C MET A 71 35.89 4.20 -7.11
N LYS A 72 35.71 5.15 -6.18
CA LYS A 72 35.84 6.57 -6.51
C LYS A 72 37.31 6.95 -6.75
N PRO A 73 37.58 8.06 -7.47
CA PRO A 73 38.95 8.39 -7.88
C PRO A 73 39.92 8.57 -6.72
N GLN A 74 39.54 9.32 -5.68
CA GLN A 74 40.39 9.59 -4.53
C GLN A 74 40.70 8.35 -3.66
N PRO A 75 39.72 7.47 -3.35
CA PRO A 75 40.02 6.20 -2.66
C PRO A 75 40.88 5.23 -3.48
N THR A 76 40.68 5.19 -4.81
CA THR A 76 41.38 4.23 -5.68
C THR A 76 42.80 4.69 -6.03
N GLU A 77 43.03 5.99 -6.20
CA GLU A 77 44.34 6.57 -6.49
C GLU A 77 44.56 7.86 -5.67
N PRO A 78 44.90 7.75 -4.37
CA PRO A 78 45.10 8.90 -3.49
C PRO A 78 46.26 9.82 -3.92
N ALA A 79 47.28 9.29 -4.60
CA ALA A 79 48.41 10.03 -5.16
C ALA A 79 48.79 9.44 -6.53
N TYR A 80 49.38 10.27 -7.41
CA TYR A 80 49.75 9.86 -8.78
C TYR A 80 50.53 8.53 -8.78
N GLY A 81 50.00 7.52 -9.48
CA GLY A 81 50.58 6.19 -9.62
C GLY A 81 50.50 5.30 -8.37
N GLN A 82 49.95 5.81 -7.25
CA GLN A 82 49.79 5.06 -6.00
C GLN A 82 48.34 4.57 -5.89
N PHE A 83 48.08 3.41 -6.47
CA PHE A 83 46.75 2.81 -6.43
C PHE A 83 46.51 1.98 -5.17
N ASN A 84 45.32 2.14 -4.59
CA ASN A 84 44.78 1.25 -3.57
C ASN A 84 43.72 0.33 -4.19
N TRP A 85 44.14 -0.90 -4.52
CA TRP A 85 43.27 -1.88 -5.16
C TRP A 85 42.45 -2.73 -4.19
N GLU A 86 42.78 -2.72 -2.89
CA GLU A 86 42.34 -3.77 -1.96
C GLU A 86 40.82 -3.92 -1.89
N ASN A 87 40.09 -2.83 -1.65
CA ASN A 87 38.64 -2.89 -1.48
C ASN A 87 37.92 -3.14 -2.81
N ALA A 88 38.32 -2.43 -3.86
CA ALA A 88 37.78 -2.59 -5.20
C ALA A 88 37.98 -4.01 -5.74
N ASP A 89 39.15 -4.63 -5.52
CA ASP A 89 39.42 -6.02 -5.89
C ASP A 89 38.53 -7.00 -5.12
N LYS A 90 38.34 -6.80 -3.81
CA LYS A 90 37.49 -7.69 -3.00
C LYS A 90 36.03 -7.63 -3.45
N ILE A 91 35.51 -6.44 -3.77
CA ILE A 91 34.16 -6.27 -4.30
C ILE A 91 34.04 -6.89 -5.70
N ALA A 92 35.01 -6.65 -6.58
CA ALA A 92 35.06 -7.26 -7.90
C ALA A 92 35.11 -8.80 -7.82
N ASN A 93 35.91 -9.36 -6.91
CA ASN A 93 36.00 -10.81 -6.68
C ASN A 93 34.70 -11.39 -6.10
N PHE A 94 34.02 -10.65 -5.22
CA PHE A 94 32.70 -11.04 -4.74
C PHE A 94 31.69 -11.12 -5.90
N CYS A 95 31.70 -10.12 -6.79
CA CYS A 95 30.86 -10.09 -8.00
C CYS A 95 31.15 -11.29 -8.91
N ARG A 96 32.42 -11.52 -9.26
CA ARG A 96 32.88 -12.67 -10.05
C ARG A 96 32.41 -14.01 -9.45
N SER A 97 32.62 -14.20 -8.14
CA SER A 97 32.33 -15.46 -7.46
C SER A 97 30.84 -15.77 -7.33
N ASN A 98 29.97 -14.76 -7.44
CA ASN A 98 28.53 -14.91 -7.33
C ASN A 98 27.78 -14.68 -8.64
N GLY A 99 28.49 -14.44 -9.76
CA GLY A 99 27.86 -14.16 -11.05
C GLY A 99 27.05 -12.85 -11.06
N ILE A 100 27.44 -11.87 -10.24
CA ILE A 100 26.79 -10.56 -10.15
C ILE A 100 27.59 -9.58 -10.99
N LYS A 101 26.93 -8.74 -11.79
CA LYS A 101 27.60 -7.72 -12.62
C LYS A 101 28.06 -6.54 -11.76
N LEU A 102 29.16 -5.90 -12.13
CA LEU A 102 29.67 -4.71 -11.43
C LEU A 102 29.52 -3.46 -12.30
N ARG A 103 28.90 -2.41 -11.76
CA ARG A 103 28.96 -1.05 -12.33
C ARG A 103 30.14 -0.32 -11.70
N GLY A 104 31.00 0.27 -12.53
CA GLY A 104 32.07 1.12 -12.07
C GLY A 104 31.58 2.52 -11.73
N HIS A 105 31.87 2.99 -10.52
CA HIS A 105 31.45 4.30 -10.01
C HIS A 105 32.56 4.91 -9.16
N CYS A 106 33.20 6.00 -9.58
CA CYS A 106 33.11 6.66 -10.88
C CYS A 106 34.53 7.11 -11.29
N LEU A 107 34.75 7.39 -12.58
CA LEU A 107 36.10 7.70 -13.08
C LEU A 107 36.51 9.16 -12.81
N MET A 108 35.55 10.10 -12.89
CA MET A 108 35.80 11.52 -12.66
C MET A 108 34.67 12.12 -11.83
N TRP A 109 35.00 12.60 -10.62
CA TRP A 109 34.04 13.33 -9.77
C TRP A 109 34.71 14.40 -8.92
N HIS A 110 34.26 15.64 -9.10
CA HIS A 110 34.86 16.81 -8.48
C HIS A 110 34.91 16.78 -6.94
N ALA A 111 34.03 16.02 -6.27
CA ALA A 111 33.94 16.02 -4.80
C ALA A 111 34.84 15.00 -4.10
N GLN A 112 35.28 13.93 -4.78
CA GLN A 112 36.23 12.94 -4.24
C GLN A 112 37.26 12.53 -5.31
N ILE A 113 38.05 13.51 -5.73
CA ILE A 113 39.16 13.35 -6.68
C ILE A 113 40.48 13.74 -6.01
N GLY A 114 41.55 12.99 -6.28
CA GLY A 114 42.87 13.27 -5.70
C GLY A 114 43.41 14.61 -6.18
N GLU A 115 43.94 15.43 -5.27
CA GLU A 115 44.43 16.78 -5.62
C GLU A 115 45.52 16.74 -6.71
N TRP A 116 46.36 15.70 -6.71
CA TRP A 116 47.41 15.47 -7.72
C TRP A 116 46.88 15.50 -9.16
N MET A 117 45.58 15.26 -9.35
CA MET A 117 44.98 15.24 -10.69
C MET A 117 44.92 16.64 -11.30
N TYR A 118 44.67 17.67 -10.48
CA TYR A 118 44.45 19.04 -10.93
C TYR A 118 45.38 20.09 -10.28
N LYS A 119 46.19 19.70 -9.29
CA LYS A 119 47.21 20.55 -8.66
C LYS A 119 48.62 20.00 -8.82
N ASP A 120 49.59 20.90 -8.92
CA ASP A 120 51.00 20.57 -8.84
C ASP A 120 51.49 20.50 -7.37
N GLU A 121 52.79 20.23 -7.19
CA GLU A 121 53.42 20.14 -5.86
C GLU A 121 53.39 21.45 -5.06
N LYS A 122 53.16 22.59 -5.72
CA LYS A 122 53.03 23.91 -5.08
C LYS A 122 51.59 24.24 -4.69
N GLY A 123 50.64 23.40 -5.11
CA GLY A 123 49.21 23.59 -4.90
C GLY A 123 48.53 24.47 -5.96
N ASP A 124 49.26 24.86 -7.01
CA ASP A 124 48.74 25.61 -8.14
C ASP A 124 48.05 24.67 -9.13
N PHE A 125 47.11 25.19 -9.93
CA PHE A 125 46.50 24.37 -10.98
C PHE A 125 47.50 23.95 -12.04
N VAL A 126 47.45 22.66 -12.41
CA VAL A 126 48.24 22.13 -13.52
C VAL A 126 47.77 22.70 -14.86
N SER A 127 48.62 22.62 -15.89
CA SER A 127 48.20 22.96 -17.25
C SER A 127 47.10 22.01 -17.74
N LYS A 128 46.32 22.46 -18.72
CA LYS A 128 45.27 21.65 -19.37
C LYS A 128 45.82 20.35 -19.94
N GLU A 129 46.99 20.39 -20.58
CA GLU A 129 47.67 19.20 -21.13
C GLU A 129 48.06 18.23 -20.03
N LYS A 130 48.57 18.73 -18.90
CA LYS A 130 48.94 17.90 -17.76
C LYS A 130 47.71 17.29 -17.08
N LEU A 131 46.61 18.03 -16.95
CA LEU A 131 45.33 17.49 -16.48
C LEU A 131 44.87 16.33 -17.37
N PHE A 132 44.90 16.49 -18.69
CA PHE A 132 44.52 15.44 -19.62
C PHE A 132 45.41 14.20 -19.54
N GLN A 133 46.72 14.36 -19.31
CA GLN A 133 47.64 13.24 -19.06
C GLN A 133 47.29 12.51 -17.76
N ASN A 134 47.03 13.26 -16.68
CA ASN A 134 46.66 12.70 -15.38
C ASN A 134 45.34 11.94 -15.45
N MET A 135 44.33 12.51 -16.13
CA MET A 135 43.05 11.85 -16.39
C MET A 135 43.22 10.56 -17.18
N LYS A 136 43.99 10.58 -18.28
CA LYS A 136 44.23 9.39 -19.10
C LYS A 136 44.92 8.29 -18.30
N HIS A 137 45.92 8.64 -17.50
CA HIS A 137 46.60 7.69 -16.62
C HIS A 137 45.63 6.96 -15.69
N HIS A 138 44.83 7.72 -14.94
CA HIS A 138 43.85 7.19 -13.99
C HIS A 138 42.81 6.31 -14.68
N ILE A 139 42.19 6.84 -15.73
CA ILE A 139 41.10 6.18 -16.45
C ILE A 139 41.57 4.87 -17.07
N THR A 140 42.71 4.88 -17.78
CA THR A 140 43.24 3.67 -18.41
C THR A 140 43.55 2.60 -17.36
N ALA A 141 44.24 2.94 -16.27
CA ALA A 141 44.61 1.97 -15.24
C ALA A 141 43.40 1.29 -14.60
N ILE A 142 42.36 2.06 -14.26
CA ILE A 142 41.15 1.52 -13.61
C ILE A 142 40.29 0.73 -14.60
N VAL A 143 40.04 1.27 -15.79
CA VAL A 143 39.17 0.62 -16.79
C VAL A 143 39.79 -0.71 -17.25
N GLU A 144 41.08 -0.72 -17.58
CA GLU A 144 41.75 -1.95 -18.05
C GLU A 144 41.79 -3.05 -17.00
N ARG A 145 41.91 -2.70 -15.71
CA ARG A 145 41.99 -3.66 -14.60
C ARG A 145 40.70 -4.46 -14.42
N TYR A 146 39.54 -3.82 -14.59
CA TYR A 146 38.24 -4.39 -14.24
C TYR A 146 37.34 -4.71 -15.44
N LYS A 147 37.87 -4.62 -16.67
CA LYS A 147 37.14 -4.89 -17.92
C LYS A 147 36.48 -6.27 -18.02
N ASP A 148 36.90 -7.23 -17.20
CA ASP A 148 36.34 -8.58 -17.18
C ASP A 148 35.03 -8.69 -16.38
N VAL A 149 34.77 -7.77 -15.45
CA VAL A 149 33.60 -7.82 -14.55
C VAL A 149 32.72 -6.56 -14.65
N ILE A 150 33.28 -5.43 -15.08
CA ILE A 150 32.52 -4.19 -15.21
C ILE A 150 31.76 -4.14 -16.53
N TYR A 151 30.45 -3.93 -16.45
CA TYR A 151 29.59 -3.84 -17.63
C TYR A 151 29.28 -2.39 -18.03
N ALA A 152 29.45 -1.44 -17.11
CA ALA A 152 29.16 -0.03 -17.33
C ALA A 152 29.98 0.87 -16.39
N TRP A 153 30.41 2.03 -16.88
CA TRP A 153 31.11 3.05 -16.10
C TRP A 153 30.31 4.35 -15.99
N ASP A 154 30.18 4.87 -14.77
CA ASP A 154 29.96 6.30 -14.55
C ASP A 154 31.27 7.04 -14.86
N VAL A 155 31.36 7.62 -16.06
CA VAL A 155 32.62 8.24 -16.53
C VAL A 155 32.82 9.61 -15.89
N VAL A 156 31.78 10.44 -15.90
CA VAL A 156 31.79 11.76 -15.27
C VAL A 156 30.54 11.88 -14.40
N ASN A 157 30.76 12.22 -13.14
CA ASN A 157 29.72 12.39 -12.15
C ASN A 157 29.48 13.89 -11.86
N GLU A 158 28.22 14.33 -11.92
CA GLU A 158 27.72 15.61 -11.40
C GLU A 158 28.39 16.86 -11.99
N ALA A 159 28.68 16.88 -13.29
CA ALA A 159 29.32 18.04 -13.94
C ALA A 159 28.34 19.17 -14.30
N ILE A 160 27.02 18.95 -14.22
CA ILE A 160 26.01 19.97 -14.53
C ILE A 160 25.57 20.70 -13.25
N SER A 161 25.44 22.01 -13.37
CA SER A 161 24.98 22.90 -12.29
C SER A 161 23.49 22.72 -12.02
N ASP A 162 23.09 22.92 -10.76
CA ASP A 162 21.68 22.97 -10.34
C ASP A 162 20.98 24.28 -10.79
N GLY A 163 21.70 25.22 -11.40
CA GLY A 163 21.14 26.44 -12.03
C GLY A 163 21.24 27.72 -11.18
N GLY A 164 21.73 27.62 -9.93
CA GLY A 164 22.06 28.76 -9.08
C GLY A 164 23.47 29.33 -9.34
N TRP A 165 23.75 30.53 -8.82
CA TRP A 165 25.06 31.17 -8.92
C TRP A 165 26.12 30.44 -8.08
N GLN A 166 27.26 30.08 -8.69
CA GLN A 166 28.32 29.27 -8.07
C GLN A 166 29.64 30.04 -7.81
N GLY A 167 29.57 31.36 -7.53
CA GLY A 167 30.73 32.16 -7.12
C GLY A 167 31.56 32.77 -8.28
N GLY A 168 31.86 34.09 -8.18
CA GLY A 168 32.72 34.85 -9.11
C GLY A 168 32.36 36.34 -9.24
N ARG A 169 33.31 37.24 -9.56
CA ARG A 169 33.01 38.65 -9.88
C ARG A 169 32.27 38.72 -11.23
N ARG A 170 31.05 39.28 -11.23
CA ARG A 170 30.16 39.34 -12.40
C ARG A 170 30.51 40.52 -13.32
N GLY A 171 30.55 40.29 -14.63
CA GLY A 171 30.25 41.32 -15.64
C GLY A 171 28.73 41.42 -15.83
N MET A 172 28.15 42.63 -15.72
CA MET A 172 26.71 42.85 -15.95
C MET A 172 26.28 42.27 -17.31
N GLY A 173 25.44 41.23 -17.31
CA GLY A 173 24.84 40.65 -18.53
C GLY A 173 25.16 39.18 -18.84
N GLU A 174 26.11 38.53 -18.15
CA GLU A 174 26.46 37.12 -18.42
C GLU A 174 25.41 36.13 -17.89
N GLN A 175 25.08 35.13 -18.71
CA GLN A 175 24.24 33.97 -18.33
C GLN A 175 25.08 32.98 -17.49
N PRO A 176 24.51 32.37 -16.43
CA PRO A 176 25.22 31.38 -15.65
C PRO A 176 25.58 30.16 -16.50
N SER A 177 26.81 29.65 -16.34
CA SER A 177 27.27 28.44 -17.02
C SER A 177 26.36 27.25 -16.67
N PRO A 178 26.01 26.38 -17.63
CA PRO A 178 25.29 25.14 -17.35
C PRO A 178 26.15 24.13 -16.58
N TYR A 179 27.47 24.32 -16.56
CA TYR A 179 28.43 23.43 -15.92
C TYR A 179 28.74 23.86 -14.48
N ARG A 180 29.05 22.87 -13.64
CA ARG A 180 29.50 23.08 -12.28
C ARG A 180 30.90 23.70 -12.27
N ASN A 181 31.07 24.72 -11.43
CA ASN A 181 32.34 25.41 -11.22
C ASN A 181 33.31 24.53 -10.39
N SER A 182 33.89 23.51 -11.03
CA SER A 182 34.88 22.59 -10.45
C SER A 182 36.30 22.94 -10.89
N PRO A 183 37.36 22.49 -10.17
CA PRO A 183 38.74 22.67 -10.62
C PRO A 183 38.99 22.13 -12.05
N LEU A 184 38.38 20.98 -12.39
CA LEU A 184 38.45 20.39 -13.72
C LEU A 184 37.88 21.32 -14.80
N TYR A 185 36.73 21.93 -14.51
CA TYR A 185 36.08 22.89 -15.41
C TYR A 185 36.86 24.21 -15.51
N GLN A 186 37.45 24.69 -14.40
CA GLN A 186 38.27 25.91 -14.39
C GLN A 186 39.53 25.77 -15.26
N ILE A 187 40.13 24.57 -15.29
CA ILE A 187 41.34 24.30 -16.10
C ILE A 187 41.00 24.03 -17.57
N ALA A 188 39.95 23.26 -17.85
CA ALA A 188 39.73 22.70 -19.19
C ALA A 188 38.36 22.97 -19.82
N GLY A 189 37.46 23.70 -19.15
CA GLY A 189 36.07 23.88 -19.62
C GLY A 189 35.30 22.56 -19.62
N ASP A 190 34.38 22.37 -20.55
CA ASP A 190 33.66 21.10 -20.75
C ASP A 190 34.49 20.02 -21.45
N GLU A 191 35.68 20.37 -21.97
CA GLU A 191 36.53 19.43 -22.70
C GLU A 191 37.06 18.27 -21.83
N PHE A 192 37.22 18.46 -20.52
CA PHE A 192 37.59 17.34 -19.63
C PHE A 192 36.55 16.22 -19.69
N ILE A 193 35.27 16.55 -19.85
CA ILE A 193 34.19 15.57 -19.97
C ILE A 193 34.41 14.76 -21.24
N LYS A 194 34.59 15.44 -22.38
CA LYS A 194 34.85 14.82 -23.69
C LYS A 194 36.05 13.88 -23.63
N LYS A 195 37.17 14.35 -23.06
CA LYS A 195 38.40 13.56 -22.91
C LYS A 195 38.22 12.34 -22.01
N ALA A 196 37.48 12.45 -20.91
CA ALA A 196 37.24 11.31 -20.03
C ALA A 196 36.53 10.17 -20.75
N PHE A 197 35.49 10.47 -21.55
CA PHE A 197 34.80 9.48 -22.36
C PHE A 197 35.68 8.87 -23.45
N ILE A 198 36.49 9.68 -24.14
CA ILE A 198 37.44 9.19 -25.15
C ILE A 198 38.44 8.22 -24.49
N TYR A 199 39.04 8.59 -23.36
CA TYR A 199 40.02 7.74 -22.67
C TYR A 199 39.39 6.45 -22.14
N ALA A 200 38.15 6.50 -21.65
CA ALA A 200 37.45 5.31 -21.20
C ALA A 200 37.16 4.35 -22.37
N ARG A 201 36.74 4.88 -23.53
CA ARG A 201 36.51 4.08 -24.74
C ARG A 201 37.80 3.51 -25.32
N GLU A 202 38.90 4.26 -25.25
CA GLU A 202 40.23 3.77 -25.65
C GLU A 202 40.68 2.58 -24.79
N ALA A 203 40.39 2.63 -23.48
CA ALA A 203 40.76 1.57 -22.53
C ALA A 203 39.86 0.33 -22.62
N ASP A 204 38.57 0.50 -22.91
CA ASP A 204 37.63 -0.59 -23.17
C ASP A 204 36.64 -0.23 -24.30
N PRO A 205 36.81 -0.82 -25.50
CA PRO A 205 35.93 -0.57 -26.63
C PRO A 205 34.48 -1.05 -26.45
N ASN A 206 34.21 -1.97 -25.51
CA ASN A 206 32.92 -2.66 -25.41
C ASN A 206 32.08 -2.28 -24.18
N VAL A 207 32.67 -1.63 -23.17
CA VAL A 207 31.95 -1.21 -21.97
C VAL A 207 30.96 -0.09 -22.27
N LEU A 208 29.84 -0.05 -21.55
CA LEU A 208 28.89 1.07 -21.64
C LEU A 208 29.39 2.28 -20.84
N LEU A 209 29.37 3.46 -21.47
CA LEU A 209 29.86 4.69 -20.87
C LEU A 209 28.72 5.67 -20.57
N PHE A 210 28.60 6.06 -19.29
CA PHE A 210 27.52 6.89 -18.79
C PHE A 210 27.98 8.26 -18.29
N TYR A 211 27.17 9.28 -18.58
CA TYR A 211 27.18 10.52 -17.82
C TYR A 211 26.20 10.39 -16.65
N ASN A 212 26.61 10.65 -15.40
CA ASN A 212 25.79 10.43 -14.20
C ASN A 212 25.55 11.74 -13.43
N ASP A 213 24.32 12.00 -12.99
CA ASP A 213 24.00 13.22 -12.22
C ASP A 213 22.73 13.07 -11.35
N TYR A 214 22.66 13.81 -10.24
CA TYR A 214 21.43 13.95 -9.44
C TYR A 214 20.52 15.06 -9.96
N ASN A 215 19.28 15.08 -9.49
CA ASN A 215 18.24 16.01 -9.96
C ASN A 215 18.03 15.96 -11.48
N ALA A 216 18.35 14.83 -12.12
CA ALA A 216 18.22 14.67 -13.57
C ALA A 216 16.76 14.70 -14.05
N ALA A 217 15.79 14.63 -13.14
CA ALA A 217 14.36 14.80 -13.40
C ALA A 217 13.88 16.25 -13.24
N ASP A 218 14.63 17.14 -12.57
CA ASP A 218 14.28 18.56 -12.49
C ASP A 218 14.22 19.16 -13.90
N PRO A 219 13.13 19.84 -14.32
CA PRO A 219 13.00 20.32 -15.69
C PRO A 219 14.17 21.18 -16.19
N GLY A 220 14.70 22.06 -15.32
CA GLY A 220 15.79 22.94 -15.68
C GLY A 220 17.11 22.21 -15.83
N LYS A 221 17.47 21.35 -14.87
CA LYS A 221 18.69 20.54 -14.93
C LYS A 221 18.62 19.47 -16.00
N ARG A 222 17.45 18.86 -16.19
CA ARG A 222 17.16 17.89 -17.25
C ARG A 222 17.54 18.44 -18.62
N ASP A 223 17.11 19.67 -18.90
CA ASP A 223 17.34 20.30 -20.19
C ASP A 223 18.83 20.62 -20.40
N ARG A 224 19.56 21.01 -19.34
CA ARG A 224 21.02 21.22 -19.39
C ARG A 224 21.78 19.91 -19.66
N ILE A 225 21.44 18.84 -18.94
CA ILE A 225 22.03 17.50 -19.16
C ILE A 225 21.77 17.04 -20.59
N TYR A 226 20.52 17.14 -21.05
CA TYR A 226 20.12 16.75 -22.40
C TYR A 226 20.95 17.51 -23.47
N ASN A 227 21.04 18.83 -23.35
CA ASN A 227 21.77 19.65 -24.33
C ASN A 227 23.26 19.33 -24.36
N MET A 228 23.89 19.13 -23.19
CA MET A 228 25.30 18.75 -23.10
C MET A 228 25.55 17.39 -23.77
N VAL A 229 24.79 16.35 -23.38
CA VAL A 229 24.98 15.00 -23.93
C VAL A 229 24.71 15.00 -25.43
N LYS A 230 23.65 15.67 -25.89
CA LYS A 230 23.34 15.79 -27.32
C LYS A 230 24.50 16.41 -28.10
N SER A 231 25.00 17.57 -27.66
CA SER A 231 26.13 18.26 -28.32
C SER A 231 27.38 17.38 -28.36
N MET A 232 27.74 16.74 -27.24
CA MET A 232 28.91 15.88 -27.18
C MET A 232 28.79 14.66 -28.11
N LYS A 233 27.60 14.08 -28.24
CA LYS A 233 27.38 12.98 -29.19
C LYS A 233 27.44 13.43 -30.64
N GLU A 234 26.94 14.62 -30.97
CA GLU A 234 27.07 15.23 -32.30
C GLU A 234 28.54 15.49 -32.66
N GLU A 235 29.39 15.77 -31.66
CA GLU A 235 30.84 15.89 -31.80
C GLU A 235 31.60 14.55 -31.81
N GLY A 236 30.90 13.41 -31.69
CA GLY A 236 31.50 12.07 -31.73
C GLY A 236 32.06 11.56 -30.39
N VAL A 237 31.72 12.19 -29.26
CA VAL A 237 32.09 11.70 -27.93
C VAL A 237 31.30 10.41 -27.62
N PRO A 238 31.95 9.33 -27.15
CA PRO A 238 31.33 8.01 -27.02
C PRO A 238 30.46 7.88 -25.75
N ILE A 239 29.33 8.59 -25.69
CA ILE A 239 28.35 8.51 -24.60
C ILE A 239 27.23 7.53 -24.98
N ASP A 240 27.16 6.40 -24.29
CA ASP A 240 26.14 5.36 -24.55
C ASP A 240 24.86 5.61 -23.77
N GLY A 241 24.98 6.16 -22.55
CA GLY A 241 23.87 6.30 -21.64
C GLY A 241 23.91 7.46 -20.67
N ILE A 242 22.78 7.67 -19.98
CA ILE A 242 22.60 8.66 -18.91
C ILE A 242 22.24 7.95 -17.61
N GLY A 243 22.98 8.23 -16.55
CA GLY A 243 22.70 7.83 -15.18
C GLY A 243 21.92 8.92 -14.46
N MET A 244 20.81 8.55 -13.84
CA MET A 244 19.96 9.43 -13.04
C MET A 244 20.08 8.99 -11.57
N GLN A 245 20.80 9.78 -10.76
CA GLN A 245 20.84 9.53 -9.32
C GLN A 245 19.46 9.83 -8.71
N GLY A 246 18.92 8.88 -7.96
CA GLY A 246 17.56 8.88 -7.43
C GLY A 246 17.48 9.35 -5.98
N HIS A 247 18.21 10.40 -5.59
CA HIS A 247 18.18 10.98 -4.25
C HIS A 247 16.94 11.84 -4.02
N TYR A 248 15.80 11.18 -3.82
CA TYR A 248 14.47 11.77 -3.78
C TYR A 248 13.93 11.89 -2.36
N ASN A 249 12.74 12.47 -2.24
CA ASN A 249 11.98 12.47 -1.00
C ASN A 249 10.49 12.14 -1.25
N VAL A 250 9.71 12.10 -0.18
CA VAL A 250 8.29 11.74 -0.26
C VAL A 250 7.40 12.77 -1.00
N TYR A 251 7.94 13.95 -1.32
CA TYR A 251 7.23 15.04 -1.99
C TYR A 251 7.66 15.23 -3.45
N GLY A 252 8.83 14.74 -3.85
CA GLY A 252 9.37 14.99 -5.17
C GLY A 252 10.56 14.11 -5.56
N PRO A 253 10.90 14.04 -6.86
CA PRO A 253 10.24 14.72 -7.98
C PRO A 253 8.83 14.18 -8.27
N SER A 254 8.06 14.92 -9.07
CA SER A 254 6.79 14.41 -9.58
C SER A 254 7.04 13.25 -10.55
N MET A 255 6.06 12.37 -10.71
CA MET A 255 6.20 11.24 -11.64
C MET A 255 6.12 11.69 -13.08
N GLU A 256 5.42 12.79 -13.31
CA GLU A 256 5.36 13.51 -14.58
C GLU A 256 6.74 14.03 -14.98
N ASP A 257 7.52 14.57 -14.04
CA ASP A 257 8.89 15.04 -14.29
C ASP A 257 9.85 13.88 -14.58
N VAL A 258 9.74 12.77 -13.83
CA VAL A 258 10.53 11.55 -14.07
C VAL A 258 10.20 10.98 -15.46
N ASP A 259 8.92 10.82 -15.79
CA ASP A 259 8.46 10.33 -17.09
C ASP A 259 8.94 11.22 -18.24
N ALA A 260 8.85 12.54 -18.07
CA ALA A 260 9.33 13.51 -19.05
C ALA A 260 10.86 13.46 -19.22
N ALA A 261 11.61 13.24 -18.14
CA ALA A 261 13.07 13.08 -18.20
C ALA A 261 13.48 11.81 -18.96
N LEU A 262 12.90 10.66 -18.60
CA LEU A 262 13.15 9.39 -19.30
C LEU A 262 12.79 9.49 -20.79
N THR A 263 11.63 10.05 -21.10
CA THR A 263 11.17 10.28 -22.48
C THR A 263 12.11 11.20 -23.25
N LYS A 264 12.63 12.25 -22.61
CA LYS A 264 13.52 13.20 -23.29
C LYS A 264 14.90 12.59 -23.53
N TYR A 265 15.48 11.94 -22.53
CA TYR A 265 16.80 11.32 -22.65
C TYR A 265 16.83 10.14 -23.64
N SER A 266 15.74 9.37 -23.75
CA SER A 266 15.65 8.25 -24.70
C SER A 266 15.78 8.68 -26.16
N THR A 267 15.60 9.96 -26.47
CA THR A 267 15.80 10.50 -27.83
C THR A 267 17.27 10.64 -28.22
N ILE A 268 18.20 10.64 -27.26
CA ILE A 268 19.64 10.86 -27.49
C ILE A 268 20.53 9.72 -27.00
N VAL A 269 20.04 8.85 -26.12
CA VAL A 269 20.76 7.66 -25.63
C VAL A 269 19.88 6.42 -25.66
N LYS A 270 20.51 5.24 -25.76
CA LYS A 270 19.82 3.95 -25.75
C LYS A 270 19.69 3.36 -24.36
N HIS A 271 20.57 3.78 -23.44
CA HIS A 271 20.69 3.23 -22.10
C HIS A 271 20.44 4.32 -21.05
N ILE A 272 19.48 4.12 -20.17
CA ILE A 272 19.21 4.97 -19.01
C ILE A 272 19.26 4.09 -17.77
N HIS A 273 20.00 4.54 -16.76
CA HIS A 273 20.08 3.84 -15.49
C HIS A 273 19.60 4.75 -14.36
N ILE A 274 18.82 4.22 -13.43
CA ILE A 274 18.63 4.84 -12.13
C ILE A 274 19.78 4.35 -11.24
N THR A 275 20.72 5.22 -10.87
CA THR A 275 22.04 4.81 -10.37
C THR A 275 22.16 4.83 -8.85
N GLU A 276 21.43 5.71 -8.17
CA GLU A 276 21.56 5.95 -6.72
C GLU A 276 20.18 6.23 -6.09
N LEU A 277 19.32 5.20 -6.02
CA LEU A 277 17.94 5.35 -5.55
C LEU A 277 17.84 5.28 -4.02
N ASP A 278 17.39 6.37 -3.41
CA ASP A 278 16.93 6.46 -2.03
C ASP A 278 15.80 7.50 -1.91
N ILE A 279 14.76 7.21 -1.11
CA ILE A 279 13.61 8.13 -0.96
C ILE A 279 13.45 8.48 0.51
N ARG A 280 13.99 9.62 0.92
CA ARG A 280 13.99 10.04 2.32
C ARG A 280 12.63 10.54 2.80
N ALA A 281 12.30 10.19 4.04
CA ALA A 281 11.06 10.54 4.74
C ALA A 281 11.08 11.98 5.31
N ASN A 282 11.63 12.95 4.58
CA ASN A 282 11.73 14.35 5.00
C ASN A 282 11.56 15.31 3.79
N GLN A 283 11.86 16.60 3.95
CA GLN A 283 11.74 17.61 2.89
C GLN A 283 13.04 17.90 2.12
N GLU A 284 14.18 17.40 2.58
CA GLU A 284 15.48 17.56 1.91
C GLU A 284 15.51 16.67 0.66
N MET A 285 16.33 17.02 -0.36
CA MET A 285 16.51 16.22 -1.57
C MET A 285 17.85 16.49 -2.24
N GLY A 286 18.24 15.62 -3.19
CA GLY A 286 19.48 15.74 -3.96
C GLY A 286 20.71 15.09 -3.31
N GLY A 287 21.83 15.14 -4.02
CA GLY A 287 23.10 14.48 -3.65
C GLY A 287 24.06 15.33 -2.79
N GLN A 288 23.58 16.41 -2.18
CA GLN A 288 24.46 17.27 -1.36
C GLN A 288 24.91 16.53 -0.09
N LEU A 289 26.15 16.76 0.35
CA LEU A 289 26.74 16.08 1.52
C LEU A 289 26.42 16.75 2.87
N ASN A 290 25.89 17.97 2.87
CA ASN A 290 25.51 18.70 4.07
C ASN A 290 23.97 18.73 4.21
N PHE A 291 23.44 17.90 5.10
CA PHE A 291 22.00 17.69 5.32
C PHE A 291 21.78 17.02 6.69
N SER A 292 20.53 16.97 7.14
CA SER A 292 20.20 16.29 8.42
C SER A 292 20.18 14.77 8.27
N ARG A 293 20.96 14.08 9.11
CA ARG A 293 20.84 12.61 9.31
C ARG A 293 19.82 12.21 10.37
N ASP A 294 19.18 13.20 10.99
CA ASP A 294 18.11 13.00 11.96
C ASP A 294 16.77 13.42 11.33
N GLY A 295 16.00 12.43 10.86
CA GLY A 295 14.64 12.64 10.36
C GLY A 295 13.59 12.78 11.47
N GLY A 296 13.98 12.63 12.74
CA GLY A 296 13.05 12.60 13.87
C GLY A 296 12.17 11.35 13.89
N ASN A 297 11.01 11.44 14.56
CA ASN A 297 10.04 10.35 14.59
C ASN A 297 9.18 10.37 13.31
N ILE A 298 9.43 9.41 12.41
CA ILE A 298 8.70 9.32 11.14
C ILE A 298 7.27 8.82 11.40
N SER A 299 6.29 9.71 11.19
CA SER A 299 4.88 9.40 11.36
C SER A 299 4.39 8.35 10.36
N GLN A 300 3.31 7.65 10.70
CA GLN A 300 2.71 6.66 9.80
C GLN A 300 2.30 7.28 8.46
N VAL A 301 1.84 8.55 8.46
CA VAL A 301 1.52 9.29 7.24
C VAL A 301 2.72 9.41 6.31
N VAL A 302 3.88 9.81 6.84
CA VAL A 302 5.08 9.97 6.03
C VAL A 302 5.56 8.64 5.47
N LYS A 303 5.42 7.53 6.22
CA LYS A 303 5.70 6.18 5.71
C LYS A 303 4.78 5.83 4.53
N THR A 304 3.49 6.14 4.62
CA THR A 304 2.55 5.93 3.50
C THR A 304 2.92 6.79 2.29
N LEU A 305 3.36 8.04 2.48
CA LEU A 305 3.83 8.88 1.37
C LEU A 305 5.07 8.28 0.69
N GLN A 306 5.97 7.69 1.46
CA GLN A 306 7.14 7.02 0.92
C GLN A 306 6.77 5.77 0.12
N GLU A 307 5.87 4.94 0.67
CA GLU A 307 5.36 3.75 0.01
C GLU A 307 4.71 4.10 -1.35
N ASP A 308 3.88 5.14 -1.39
CA ASP A 308 3.27 5.67 -2.61
C ASP A 308 4.32 6.19 -3.61
N GLN A 309 5.31 6.95 -3.14
CA GLN A 309 6.36 7.49 -4.00
C GLN A 309 7.18 6.37 -4.67
N TYR A 310 7.53 5.31 -3.92
CA TYR A 310 8.19 4.13 -4.49
C TYR A 310 7.30 3.39 -5.49
N ALA A 311 6.03 3.14 -5.13
CA ALA A 311 5.09 2.42 -6.00
C ALA A 311 4.96 3.09 -7.38
N ARG A 312 4.74 4.42 -7.36
CA ARG A 312 4.56 5.21 -8.57
C ARG A 312 5.85 5.33 -9.38
N LEU A 313 7.00 5.51 -8.72
CA LEU A 313 8.29 5.55 -9.39
C LEU A 313 8.54 4.25 -10.16
N PHE A 314 8.41 3.11 -9.50
CA PHE A 314 8.64 1.82 -10.14
C PHE A 314 7.64 1.55 -11.28
N LYS A 315 6.39 2.03 -11.21
CA LYS A 315 5.44 2.00 -12.34
C LYS A 315 5.95 2.80 -13.54
N VAL A 316 6.47 4.02 -13.32
CA VAL A 316 7.08 4.81 -14.40
C VAL A 316 8.30 4.10 -14.98
N LEU A 317 9.18 3.54 -14.14
CA LEU A 317 10.37 2.83 -14.62
C LEU A 317 10.01 1.61 -15.48
N ARG A 318 8.98 0.83 -15.10
CA ARG A 318 8.49 -0.29 -15.90
C ARG A 318 7.87 0.13 -17.23
N LYS A 319 7.21 1.30 -17.30
CA LYS A 319 6.74 1.90 -18.56
C LYS A 319 7.90 2.18 -19.52
N HIS A 320 9.08 2.55 -18.99
CA HIS A 320 10.28 2.87 -19.77
C HIS A 320 11.27 1.70 -19.90
N LYS A 321 10.83 0.45 -19.72
CA LYS A 321 11.69 -0.73 -19.76
C LYS A 321 12.52 -0.93 -21.04
N ASP A 322 12.12 -0.30 -22.14
CA ASP A 322 12.84 -0.41 -23.42
C ASP A 322 14.14 0.43 -23.45
N VAL A 323 14.31 1.33 -22.48
CA VAL A 323 15.49 2.20 -22.34
C VAL A 323 16.06 2.23 -20.93
N VAL A 324 15.30 1.82 -19.91
CA VAL A 324 15.79 1.68 -18.53
C VAL A 324 16.35 0.29 -18.34
N ASP A 325 17.68 0.16 -18.19
CA ASP A 325 18.34 -1.15 -18.10
C ASP A 325 18.66 -1.58 -16.65
N ASN A 326 18.75 -0.63 -15.72
CA ASN A 326 19.15 -0.86 -14.35
C ASN A 326 18.54 0.15 -13.37
N VAL A 327 18.16 -0.36 -12.19
CA VAL A 327 17.78 0.45 -11.02
C VAL A 327 18.64 0.02 -9.83
N THR A 328 19.52 0.89 -9.38
CA THR A 328 20.42 0.65 -8.25
C THR A 328 19.99 1.43 -7.02
N PHE A 329 19.76 0.73 -5.90
CA PHE A 329 19.54 1.34 -4.60
C PHE A 329 20.85 1.83 -3.99
N TRP A 330 20.84 3.03 -3.40
CA TRP A 330 22.03 3.58 -2.76
C TRP A 330 22.07 3.18 -1.27
N ASN A 331 22.91 2.17 -1.00
CA ASN A 331 22.99 1.37 0.23
C ASN A 331 21.92 0.26 0.35
N LEU A 332 22.22 -0.76 1.16
CA LEU A 332 21.41 -1.98 1.28
C LEU A 332 20.17 -1.81 2.18
N SER A 333 20.31 -1.04 3.26
CA SER A 333 19.29 -0.88 4.29
C SER A 333 19.36 0.49 4.95
N ASP A 334 18.31 0.89 5.68
CA ASP A 334 18.29 2.14 6.44
C ASP A 334 19.50 2.26 7.39
N ARG A 335 19.99 1.13 7.94
CA ARG A 335 21.17 1.12 8.82
C ARG A 335 22.46 1.48 8.08
N ASP A 336 22.57 1.09 6.82
CA ASP A 336 23.75 1.35 5.99
C ASP A 336 23.67 2.71 5.28
N SER A 337 22.50 3.36 5.31
CA SER A 337 22.24 4.55 4.52
C SER A 337 23.12 5.74 4.92
N TRP A 338 23.76 6.35 3.92
CA TRP A 338 24.46 7.64 4.08
C TRP A 338 23.56 8.77 4.61
N LEU A 339 22.25 8.63 4.38
CA LEU A 339 21.21 9.55 4.87
C LEU A 339 20.91 9.36 6.36
N GLY A 340 21.34 8.26 6.97
CA GLY A 340 21.00 7.89 8.34
C GLY A 340 19.66 7.19 8.47
N ALA A 341 19.61 6.18 9.34
CA ALA A 341 18.44 5.30 9.52
C ALA A 341 17.14 6.04 9.86
N ARG A 342 17.25 7.18 10.55
CA ARG A 342 16.09 8.00 10.93
C ARG A 342 15.43 8.74 9.78
N ASN A 343 16.05 8.79 8.59
CA ASN A 343 15.41 9.28 7.37
C ASN A 343 14.65 8.18 6.61
N TYR A 344 14.67 6.94 7.11
CA TYR A 344 13.87 5.79 6.65
C TYR A 344 13.97 5.44 5.14
N PRO A 345 15.06 5.67 4.40
CA PRO A 345 14.99 5.87 2.94
C PRO A 345 14.82 4.63 2.05
N LEU A 346 15.16 3.42 2.51
CA LEU A 346 15.35 2.23 1.65
C LEU A 346 14.22 1.21 1.77
N PRO A 347 14.22 0.06 1.08
CA PRO A 347 13.21 -1.00 1.29
C PRO A 347 13.44 -1.88 2.52
N TYR A 348 14.65 -1.88 3.09
CA TYR A 348 15.03 -2.64 4.27
C TYR A 348 15.27 -1.72 5.48
N ASP A 349 14.78 -2.11 6.65
CA ASP A 349 14.93 -1.33 7.88
C ASP A 349 16.32 -1.46 8.53
N GLU A 350 16.52 -0.83 9.69
CA GLU A 350 17.79 -0.86 10.41
C GLU A 350 18.21 -2.24 10.95
N ASN A 351 17.28 -3.19 10.98
CA ASN A 351 17.46 -4.57 11.40
C ASN A 351 17.46 -5.55 10.21
N TYR A 352 17.66 -5.02 9.00
CA TYR A 352 17.67 -5.77 7.74
C TYR A 352 16.37 -6.54 7.47
N LYS A 353 15.25 -6.10 8.05
CA LYS A 353 13.93 -6.67 7.77
C LYS A 353 13.25 -5.91 6.63
N PRO A 354 12.57 -6.60 5.72
CA PRO A 354 11.87 -5.95 4.63
C PRO A 354 10.75 -5.08 5.20
N LYS A 355 10.70 -3.82 4.77
CA LYS A 355 9.60 -2.91 5.07
C LYS A 355 8.43 -3.18 4.14
N ARG A 356 7.24 -2.64 4.45
CA ARG A 356 6.05 -2.79 3.61
C ARG A 356 6.30 -2.36 2.15
N VAL A 357 7.11 -1.31 1.95
CA VAL A 357 7.50 -0.85 0.61
C VAL A 357 8.20 -1.92 -0.23
N TYR A 358 8.97 -2.84 0.37
CA TYR A 358 9.59 -3.95 -0.35
C TYR A 358 8.54 -4.83 -1.05
N SER A 359 7.48 -5.22 -0.34
CA SER A 359 6.38 -5.99 -0.94
C SER A 359 5.64 -5.19 -1.99
N ILE A 360 5.43 -3.88 -1.79
CA ILE A 360 4.76 -3.01 -2.78
C ILE A 360 5.52 -2.98 -4.10
N ILE A 361 6.85 -2.84 -4.08
CA ILE A 361 7.63 -2.80 -5.31
C ILE A 361 7.91 -4.20 -5.88
N LYS A 362 7.86 -5.27 -5.07
CA LYS A 362 8.08 -6.64 -5.52
C LYS A 362 6.83 -7.26 -6.13
N ASP A 363 5.70 -7.14 -5.45
CA ASP A 363 4.47 -7.89 -5.75
C ASP A 363 3.49 -7.03 -6.59
N PHE A 364 4.03 -6.30 -7.57
CA PHE A 364 3.23 -5.45 -8.46
C PHE A 364 2.42 -6.27 -9.46
N ASP A 365 1.32 -5.70 -9.95
CA ASP A 365 0.49 -6.29 -11.00
C ASP A 365 0.74 -5.58 -12.34
N PRO A 366 1.45 -6.21 -13.30
CA PRO A 366 1.71 -5.63 -14.62
C PRO A 366 0.44 -5.25 -15.39
N ALA A 367 -0.70 -5.93 -15.14
CA ALA A 367 -1.95 -5.61 -15.80
C ALA A 367 -2.48 -4.23 -15.39
N ARG A 368 -2.17 -3.78 -14.16
CA ARG A 368 -2.55 -2.45 -13.65
C ARG A 368 -1.66 -1.33 -14.15
N ASP A 369 -0.46 -1.62 -14.64
CA ASP A 369 0.42 -0.59 -15.18
C ASP A 369 -0.17 0.05 -16.44
N ASN A 370 -0.85 -0.75 -17.26
CA ASN A 370 -1.47 -0.34 -18.53
C ASN A 370 -2.98 -0.03 -18.40
N ALA A 371 -3.55 -0.11 -17.19
CA ALA A 371 -4.95 0.18 -16.98
C ALA A 371 -5.24 1.66 -17.26
N VAL A 372 -6.08 1.92 -18.25
CA VAL A 372 -6.60 3.25 -18.54
C VAL A 372 -7.89 3.45 -17.77
N VAL A 373 -7.87 4.43 -16.85
CA VAL A 373 -9.06 4.84 -16.10
C VAL A 373 -9.99 5.61 -17.03
N LYS A 374 -11.24 5.14 -17.16
CA LYS A 374 -12.29 5.85 -17.89
C LYS A 374 -12.72 7.07 -17.10
N GLU A 375 -12.90 8.18 -17.80
CA GLU A 375 -13.31 9.46 -17.21
C GLU A 375 -14.84 9.61 -17.07
N ASP A 376 -15.60 8.51 -17.10
CA ASP A 376 -17.06 8.51 -16.93
C ASP A 376 -17.51 8.55 -15.45
N PHE A 377 -16.75 9.27 -14.63
CA PHE A 377 -17.01 9.47 -13.22
C PHE A 377 -18.36 10.15 -12.98
N ARG A 378 -19.08 9.67 -11.97
CA ARG A 378 -20.34 10.23 -11.49
C ARG A 378 -20.27 10.43 -9.98
N PRO A 379 -20.96 11.44 -9.42
CA PRO A 379 -21.07 11.59 -7.97
C PRO A 379 -21.57 10.30 -7.31
N SER A 380 -20.95 9.91 -6.20
CA SER A 380 -21.41 8.77 -5.41
C SER A 380 -22.83 9.03 -4.89
N VAL A 381 -23.65 7.97 -4.86
CA VAL A 381 -25.02 8.02 -4.31
C VAL A 381 -25.06 8.31 -2.81
N LEU A 382 -23.91 8.22 -2.13
CA LEU A 382 -23.73 8.52 -0.71
C LEU A 382 -23.20 9.94 -0.44
N ASN A 383 -23.11 10.78 -1.46
CA ASN A 383 -22.74 12.19 -1.28
C ASN A 383 -23.80 12.93 -0.45
N GLN A 384 -23.36 13.97 0.27
CA GLN A 384 -24.30 14.92 0.87
C GLN A 384 -25.03 15.72 -0.22
N PRO A 385 -26.25 16.23 0.03
CA PRO A 385 -26.98 17.04 -0.94
C PRO A 385 -26.13 18.19 -1.48
N GLY A 386 -26.00 18.27 -2.81
CA GLY A 386 -25.22 19.30 -3.51
C GLY A 386 -23.73 19.00 -3.68
N GLN A 387 -23.19 17.95 -3.05
CA GLN A 387 -21.78 17.59 -3.16
C GLN A 387 -21.51 16.73 -4.40
N GLN A 388 -20.49 17.13 -5.18
CA GLN A 388 -20.09 16.42 -6.41
C GLN A 388 -19.09 15.29 -6.15
N TYR A 389 -18.36 15.35 -5.02
CA TYR A 389 -17.33 14.38 -4.65
C TYR A 389 -17.66 13.72 -3.30
N PRO A 390 -17.21 12.46 -3.07
CA PRO A 390 -16.45 11.62 -4.00
C PRO A 390 -17.24 11.18 -5.24
N MET A 391 -16.51 10.71 -6.24
CA MET A 391 -17.08 10.17 -7.49
C MET A 391 -16.66 8.71 -7.71
N VAL A 392 -17.46 7.98 -8.47
CA VAL A 392 -17.19 6.59 -8.89
C VAL A 392 -17.38 6.47 -10.40
N ASN A 393 -16.58 5.64 -11.08
CA ASN A 393 -16.68 5.43 -12.53
C ASN A 393 -17.21 4.02 -12.88
N SER A 394 -17.43 3.74 -14.17
CA SER A 394 -18.00 2.44 -14.62
C SER A 394 -17.08 1.24 -14.43
N GLN A 395 -15.81 1.47 -14.10
CA GLN A 395 -14.84 0.43 -13.84
C GLN A 395 -14.69 0.14 -12.33
N GLY A 396 -15.35 0.90 -11.45
CA GLY A 396 -15.22 0.76 -9.99
C GLY A 396 -14.09 1.59 -9.38
N TYR A 397 -13.50 2.55 -10.09
CA TYR A 397 -12.56 3.49 -9.49
C TYR A 397 -13.28 4.57 -8.70
N ALA A 398 -12.70 4.97 -7.57
CA ALA A 398 -13.17 6.12 -6.80
C ALA A 398 -12.23 7.31 -6.96
N ARG A 399 -12.79 8.52 -7.09
CA ARG A 399 -12.06 9.78 -7.17
C ARG A 399 -12.47 10.70 -6.03
N PHE A 400 -11.46 11.18 -5.32
CA PHE A 400 -11.60 12.03 -4.14
C PHE A 400 -11.07 13.43 -4.43
N ARG A 401 -11.69 14.42 -3.79
CA ARG A 401 -11.31 15.83 -3.91
C ARG A 401 -11.41 16.53 -2.56
N VAL A 402 -10.34 17.18 -2.13
CA VAL A 402 -10.26 17.89 -0.84
C VAL A 402 -9.66 19.28 -1.05
N VAL A 403 -10.38 20.31 -0.59
CA VAL A 403 -9.89 21.69 -0.60
C VAL A 403 -9.17 21.94 0.73
N ALA A 404 -7.83 21.88 0.71
CA ALA A 404 -6.98 22.11 1.86
C ALA A 404 -5.66 22.75 1.40
N PRO A 405 -5.66 24.07 1.06
CA PRO A 405 -4.54 24.72 0.38
C PRO A 405 -3.24 24.68 1.19
N ASP A 406 -3.33 24.78 2.52
CA ASP A 406 -2.17 24.79 3.41
C ASP A 406 -1.72 23.39 3.86
N ALA A 407 -2.50 22.35 3.54
CA ALA A 407 -2.12 21.00 3.89
C ALA A 407 -0.81 20.59 3.18
N LYS A 408 -0.05 19.71 3.82
CA LYS A 408 1.17 19.11 3.26
C LYS A 408 0.93 17.70 2.73
N SER A 409 -0.10 17.03 3.22
CA SER A 409 -0.45 15.65 2.89
C SER A 409 -1.96 15.42 3.05
N VAL A 410 -2.54 14.73 2.07
CA VAL A 410 -3.92 14.25 2.14
C VAL A 410 -3.96 12.80 1.64
N ILE A 411 -4.42 11.91 2.51
CA ILE A 411 -4.55 10.47 2.22
C ILE A 411 -5.99 10.05 2.45
N VAL A 412 -6.55 9.26 1.54
CA VAL A 412 -7.83 8.59 1.72
C VAL A 412 -7.56 7.16 2.13
N SER A 413 -7.97 6.76 3.33
CA SER A 413 -7.85 5.38 3.83
C SER A 413 -9.20 4.66 3.66
N LEU A 414 -9.18 3.44 3.14
CA LEU A 414 -10.40 2.65 2.82
C LEU A 414 -10.60 1.48 3.81
N GLY A 415 -11.84 1.05 3.97
CA GLY A 415 -12.25 -0.09 4.80
C GLY A 415 -12.34 0.21 6.30
N LEU A 416 -12.85 -0.76 7.06
CA LEU A 416 -13.01 -0.67 8.52
C LEU A 416 -11.64 -0.45 9.20
N GLY A 417 -11.51 0.65 9.93
CA GLY A 417 -10.27 1.08 10.61
C GLY A 417 -9.19 1.66 9.71
N GLY A 418 -9.43 1.77 8.39
CA GLY A 418 -8.48 2.26 7.40
C GLY A 418 -7.35 1.27 7.09
N ARG A 419 -7.30 0.76 5.86
CA ARG A 419 -6.20 -0.04 5.32
C ARG A 419 -5.77 0.49 3.96
N GLY A 420 -4.45 0.61 3.77
CA GLY A 420 -3.91 1.24 2.57
C GLY A 420 -4.34 2.70 2.43
N GLY A 421 -4.21 3.27 1.24
CA GLY A 421 -4.84 4.55 0.96
C GLY A 421 -4.43 5.16 -0.37
N THR A 422 -5.30 6.02 -0.90
CA THR A 422 -5.01 6.84 -2.08
C THR A 422 -4.37 8.13 -1.59
N VAL A 423 -3.11 8.37 -1.94
CA VAL A 423 -2.46 9.63 -1.63
C VAL A 423 -2.88 10.67 -2.67
N LEU A 424 -3.56 11.73 -2.24
CA LEU A 424 -4.00 12.78 -3.14
C LEU A 424 -2.82 13.69 -3.49
N ARG A 425 -2.91 14.40 -4.61
CA ARG A 425 -1.94 15.43 -5.01
C ARG A 425 -2.66 16.70 -5.40
N LYS A 426 -1.98 17.84 -5.24
CA LYS A 426 -2.51 19.14 -5.68
C LYS A 426 -2.58 19.18 -7.20
N ASP A 427 -3.75 19.55 -7.73
CA ASP A 427 -3.90 19.94 -9.12
C ASP A 427 -3.32 21.34 -9.38
N LYS A 428 -3.50 21.86 -10.59
CA LYS A 428 -2.95 23.18 -11.01
C LYS A 428 -3.58 24.33 -10.22
N GLU A 429 -4.78 24.13 -9.69
CA GLU A 429 -5.54 25.06 -8.88
C GLU A 429 -5.23 24.92 -7.38
N GLY A 430 -4.34 24.00 -7.00
CA GLY A 430 -3.90 23.77 -5.62
C GLY A 430 -4.86 22.91 -4.79
N VAL A 431 -5.83 22.23 -5.42
CA VAL A 431 -6.80 21.36 -4.77
C VAL A 431 -6.30 19.92 -4.77
N TRP A 432 -6.48 19.20 -3.66
CA TRP A 432 -6.07 17.81 -3.56
C TRP A 432 -7.05 16.92 -4.32
N VAL A 433 -6.56 16.20 -5.32
CA VAL A 433 -7.32 15.23 -6.11
C VAL A 433 -6.55 13.92 -6.18
N GLY A 434 -7.27 12.80 -6.18
CA GLY A 434 -6.69 11.47 -6.26
C GLY A 434 -7.72 10.46 -6.72
N THR A 435 -7.27 9.47 -7.49
CA THR A 435 -8.08 8.32 -7.92
C THR A 435 -7.44 7.07 -7.36
N THR A 436 -8.24 6.09 -6.93
CA THR A 436 -7.73 4.82 -6.42
C THR A 436 -6.79 4.14 -7.42
N ASP A 437 -5.73 3.46 -6.95
CA ASP A 437 -4.75 2.80 -7.83
C ASP A 437 -5.33 1.66 -8.66
N GLY A 438 -6.46 1.11 -8.21
CA GLY A 438 -7.22 0.09 -8.90
C GLY A 438 -8.72 0.25 -8.65
N PRO A 439 -9.55 -0.53 -9.38
CA PRO A 439 -10.97 -0.60 -9.09
C PRO A 439 -11.20 -1.21 -7.71
N MET A 440 -12.20 -0.68 -7.01
CA MET A 440 -12.67 -1.17 -5.73
C MET A 440 -13.67 -2.32 -5.95
N ASP A 441 -13.85 -3.14 -4.93
CA ASP A 441 -14.92 -4.15 -4.93
C ASP A 441 -16.29 -3.47 -5.03
N GLU A 442 -17.31 -4.22 -5.44
CA GLU A 442 -18.66 -3.69 -5.49
C GLU A 442 -19.22 -3.45 -4.07
N GLY A 443 -20.10 -2.45 -3.96
CA GLY A 443 -20.88 -2.15 -2.78
C GLY A 443 -20.29 -1.09 -1.86
N PHE A 444 -20.56 -1.21 -0.57
CA PHE A 444 -20.26 -0.19 0.43
C PHE A 444 -18.87 -0.35 1.04
N HIS A 445 -18.16 0.77 1.12
CA HIS A 445 -16.86 0.88 1.80
C HIS A 445 -16.84 2.05 2.76
N TYR A 446 -16.36 1.79 3.98
CA TYR A 446 -15.97 2.86 4.90
C TYR A 446 -14.72 3.57 4.38
N TYR A 447 -14.59 4.87 4.64
CA TYR A 447 -13.35 5.60 4.41
C TYR A 447 -13.23 6.85 5.28
N HIS A 448 -12.00 7.35 5.40
CA HIS A 448 -11.71 8.66 6.00
C HIS A 448 -10.54 9.36 5.31
N LEU A 449 -10.42 10.65 5.59
CA LEU A 449 -9.31 11.49 5.19
C LEU A 449 -8.29 11.55 6.33
N THR A 450 -7.00 11.41 6.00
CA THR A 450 -5.90 11.81 6.86
C THR A 450 -5.24 13.05 6.27
N ILE A 451 -5.40 14.20 6.95
CA ILE A 451 -4.84 15.49 6.53
C ILE A 451 -3.80 15.89 7.56
N ASP A 452 -2.53 15.90 7.16
CA ASP A 452 -1.39 16.24 8.02
C ASP A 452 -1.35 15.48 9.36
N GLY A 453 -1.77 14.21 9.34
CA GLY A 453 -1.83 13.33 10.51
C GLY A 453 -3.12 13.37 11.30
N GLY A 454 -3.99 14.36 11.07
CA GLY A 454 -5.34 14.39 11.63
C GLY A 454 -6.30 13.51 10.83
N VAL A 455 -7.21 12.80 11.51
CA VAL A 455 -8.21 11.93 10.88
C VAL A 455 -9.56 12.62 10.84
N PHE A 456 -10.16 12.70 9.65
CA PHE A 456 -11.40 13.44 9.38
C PHE A 456 -12.35 12.62 8.53
N ASN A 457 -13.65 12.88 8.68
CA ASN A 457 -14.63 12.43 7.70
C ASN A 457 -14.55 13.34 6.48
N ASP A 458 -14.85 12.80 5.32
CA ASP A 458 -15.01 13.58 4.10
C ASP A 458 -16.27 14.45 4.20
N PRO A 459 -16.14 15.79 4.14
CA PRO A 459 -17.29 16.68 4.17
C PRO A 459 -18.23 16.52 2.95
N GLY A 460 -17.76 15.87 1.88
CA GLY A 460 -18.54 15.55 0.68
C GLY A 460 -19.50 14.38 0.86
N ALA A 461 -19.25 13.47 1.81
CA ALA A 461 -19.97 12.22 1.97
C ALA A 461 -20.86 12.16 3.22
N LYS A 462 -21.85 11.26 3.18
CA LYS A 462 -22.65 10.88 4.36
C LYS A 462 -21.79 10.08 5.36
N ASN A 463 -22.23 10.07 6.62
CA ASN A 463 -21.56 9.40 7.72
C ASN A 463 -22.29 8.12 8.15
N TYR A 464 -21.51 7.11 8.52
CA TYR A 464 -21.96 5.79 8.94
C TYR A 464 -21.17 5.38 10.18
N TYR A 465 -21.83 4.80 11.19
CA TYR A 465 -21.11 4.31 12.37
C TYR A 465 -20.39 3.00 12.02
N GLY A 466 -19.07 2.98 12.20
CA GLY A 466 -18.16 1.91 11.85
C GLY A 466 -16.75 2.23 12.40
N SER A 467 -15.92 1.23 12.70
CA SER A 467 -14.59 1.46 13.29
C SER A 467 -14.62 2.17 14.67
N CYS A 468 -15.68 1.97 15.44
CA CYS A 468 -15.94 2.63 16.73
C CYS A 468 -16.08 4.16 16.63
N ARG A 469 -16.41 4.69 15.43
CA ARG A 469 -16.63 6.12 15.19
C ARG A 469 -17.63 6.33 14.05
N TRP A 470 -17.98 7.58 13.79
CA TRP A 470 -18.63 7.95 12.53
C TRP A 470 -17.56 8.04 11.44
N GLU A 471 -17.69 7.25 10.39
CA GLU A 471 -16.84 7.21 9.20
C GLU A 471 -17.59 7.75 7.99
N SER A 472 -16.89 8.18 6.95
CA SER A 472 -17.51 8.42 5.64
C SER A 472 -17.78 7.09 4.94
N GLY A 473 -18.76 7.07 4.04
CA GLY A 473 -19.09 5.89 3.23
C GLY A 473 -19.10 6.21 1.73
N ILE A 474 -18.60 5.29 0.92
CA ILE A 474 -18.69 5.35 -0.54
C ILE A 474 -19.34 4.05 -1.05
N GLU A 475 -20.19 4.16 -2.07
CA GLU A 475 -20.88 3.04 -2.69
C GLU A 475 -20.37 2.87 -4.13
N ILE A 476 -19.74 1.74 -4.41
CA ILE A 476 -19.40 1.29 -5.75
C ILE A 476 -20.63 0.53 -6.29
N PRO A 477 -21.24 0.96 -7.40
CA PRO A 477 -22.43 0.29 -7.93
C PRO A 477 -22.19 -1.20 -8.14
N ALA A 478 -23.05 -2.03 -7.56
CA ALA A 478 -22.98 -3.47 -7.73
C ALA A 478 -23.85 -3.90 -8.91
N HIS A 479 -23.41 -4.90 -9.66
CA HIS A 479 -24.20 -5.45 -10.77
C HIS A 479 -25.59 -5.97 -10.33
N ASP A 480 -25.73 -6.37 -9.07
CA ASP A 480 -26.97 -6.89 -8.47
C ASP A 480 -27.64 -5.89 -7.50
N GLU A 481 -27.36 -4.59 -7.61
CA GLU A 481 -27.84 -3.58 -6.66
C GLU A 481 -29.37 -3.46 -6.51
N ASP A 482 -30.11 -3.99 -7.48
CA ASP A 482 -31.57 -3.95 -7.54
C ASP A 482 -32.24 -4.53 -6.28
N PHE A 483 -31.68 -5.57 -5.64
CA PHE A 483 -32.34 -6.19 -4.48
C PHE A 483 -32.36 -5.28 -3.23
N TYR A 484 -31.47 -4.29 -3.15
CA TYR A 484 -31.41 -3.31 -2.05
C TYR A 484 -31.68 -1.87 -2.51
N ALA A 485 -32.16 -1.70 -3.74
CA ALA A 485 -32.55 -0.41 -4.28
C ALA A 485 -33.86 0.11 -3.66
N MET A 486 -34.00 1.44 -3.64
CA MET A 486 -35.26 2.11 -3.31
C MET A 486 -36.22 2.02 -4.51
N LYS A 487 -37.10 1.02 -4.50
CA LYS A 487 -38.08 0.76 -5.59
C LYS A 487 -39.43 1.43 -5.31
N GLN A 488 -40.28 1.49 -6.33
CA GLN A 488 -41.68 1.90 -6.18
C GLN A 488 -42.55 0.75 -5.64
N VAL A 489 -42.32 0.38 -4.38
CA VAL A 489 -43.03 -0.71 -3.67
C VAL A 489 -43.59 -0.21 -2.33
N PRO A 490 -44.52 -0.93 -1.68
CA PRO A 490 -44.90 -0.61 -0.31
C PRO A 490 -43.69 -0.72 0.63
N HIS A 491 -43.47 0.29 1.46
CA HIS A 491 -42.34 0.35 2.39
C HIS A 491 -42.76 0.12 3.84
N GLY A 492 -41.94 -0.63 4.58
CA GLY A 492 -42.04 -0.78 6.01
C GLY A 492 -41.53 0.45 6.77
N ASN A 493 -41.65 0.42 8.10
CA ASN A 493 -41.12 1.48 8.96
C ASN A 493 -39.88 0.98 9.70
N VAL A 494 -38.83 1.80 9.76
CA VAL A 494 -37.68 1.62 10.66
C VAL A 494 -37.89 2.54 11.87
N GLN A 495 -38.27 1.96 13.00
CA GLN A 495 -38.67 2.70 14.20
C GLN A 495 -37.54 2.68 15.23
N GLN A 496 -37.11 3.86 15.67
CA GLN A 496 -36.20 3.98 16.81
C GLN A 496 -37.00 3.84 18.11
N VAL A 497 -36.61 2.91 18.96
CA VAL A 497 -37.22 2.68 20.27
C VAL A 497 -36.19 2.79 21.39
N TYR A 498 -36.66 3.15 22.57
CA TYR A 498 -35.87 3.16 23.80
C TYR A 498 -36.47 2.19 24.80
N PHE A 499 -35.62 1.37 25.41
CA PHE A 499 -36.02 0.48 26.49
C PHE A 499 -35.01 0.60 27.63
N TYR A 500 -35.50 0.50 28.86
CA TYR A 500 -34.64 0.52 30.03
C TYR A 500 -34.11 -0.90 30.29
N SER A 501 -32.78 -1.04 30.25
CA SER A 501 -32.08 -2.27 30.60
C SER A 501 -31.76 -2.27 32.10
N LYS A 502 -32.32 -3.23 32.84
CA LYS A 502 -32.09 -3.35 34.28
C LYS A 502 -30.69 -3.87 34.57
N SER A 503 -30.20 -4.81 33.75
CA SER A 503 -28.90 -5.44 33.90
C SER A 503 -27.73 -4.49 33.68
N THR A 504 -27.90 -3.45 32.86
CA THR A 504 -26.87 -2.43 32.61
C THR A 504 -27.17 -1.08 33.25
N ASP A 505 -28.33 -0.91 33.89
CA ASP A 505 -28.83 0.34 34.46
C ASP A 505 -28.77 1.52 33.47
N THR A 506 -29.23 1.30 32.23
CA THR A 506 -29.20 2.32 31.18
C THR A 506 -30.43 2.26 30.29
N HIS A 507 -30.82 3.41 29.72
CA HIS A 507 -31.71 3.41 28.56
C HIS A 507 -30.91 3.02 27.32
N ARG A 508 -31.33 1.94 26.67
CA ARG A 508 -30.73 1.43 25.44
C ARG A 508 -31.63 1.72 24.26
N ARG A 509 -31.02 1.84 23.09
CA ARG A 509 -31.70 2.11 21.82
C ARG A 509 -31.72 0.85 20.97
N ALA A 510 -32.83 0.63 20.29
CA ALA A 510 -32.95 -0.36 19.22
C ALA A 510 -33.67 0.25 18.02
N PHE A 511 -33.42 -0.29 16.84
CA PHE A 511 -34.18 -0.03 15.63
C PHE A 511 -35.03 -1.25 15.29
N VAL A 512 -36.31 -1.01 15.01
CA VAL A 512 -37.28 -2.06 14.71
C VAL A 512 -37.86 -1.82 13.33
N TYR A 513 -37.53 -2.69 12.38
CA TYR A 513 -38.21 -2.75 11.09
C TYR A 513 -39.55 -3.47 11.25
N THR A 514 -40.62 -2.82 10.80
CA THR A 514 -41.96 -3.40 10.71
C THR A 514 -42.39 -3.46 9.25
N PRO A 515 -42.92 -4.60 8.76
CA PRO A 515 -43.20 -4.77 7.34
C PRO A 515 -44.31 -3.82 6.84
N PRO A 516 -44.41 -3.58 5.52
CA PRO A 516 -45.43 -2.70 4.93
C PRO A 516 -46.89 -3.06 5.28
N THR A 517 -47.13 -4.31 5.70
CA THR A 517 -48.44 -4.81 6.11
C THR A 517 -48.76 -4.59 7.59
N TYR A 518 -47.77 -4.21 8.42
CA TYR A 518 -47.88 -4.24 9.87
C TYR A 518 -49.12 -3.51 10.39
N GLY A 519 -49.38 -2.27 9.95
CA GLY A 519 -50.51 -1.44 10.39
C GLY A 519 -51.86 -1.71 9.72
N LYS A 520 -51.95 -2.65 8.76
CA LYS A 520 -53.17 -2.85 7.96
C LYS A 520 -54.20 -3.76 8.64
N ASP A 521 -53.76 -4.61 9.56
CA ASP A 521 -54.59 -5.59 10.26
C ASP A 521 -54.07 -5.89 11.68
N LYS A 522 -54.65 -6.92 12.31
CA LYS A 522 -54.23 -7.42 13.63
C LYS A 522 -53.26 -8.61 13.53
N LYS A 523 -52.66 -8.88 12.36
CA LYS A 523 -51.72 -10.00 12.17
C LYS A 523 -50.53 -9.83 13.12
N LYS A 524 -50.09 -10.95 13.68
CA LYS A 524 -48.85 -11.07 14.45
C LYS A 524 -47.75 -11.60 13.55
N TYR A 525 -46.54 -11.11 13.74
CA TYR A 525 -45.41 -11.35 12.84
C TYR A 525 -44.28 -12.10 13.56
N PRO A 526 -43.57 -13.02 12.87
CA PRO A 526 -42.29 -13.54 13.35
C PRO A 526 -41.25 -12.43 13.53
N VAL A 527 -40.19 -12.71 14.29
CA VAL A 527 -39.14 -11.72 14.61
C VAL A 527 -37.75 -12.28 14.35
N LEU A 528 -36.95 -11.54 13.58
CA LEU A 528 -35.51 -11.73 13.43
C LEU A 528 -34.77 -10.70 14.30
N TYR A 529 -33.91 -11.17 15.19
CA TYR A 529 -32.94 -10.34 15.91
C TYR A 529 -31.63 -10.34 15.12
N LEU A 530 -31.21 -9.18 14.63
CA LEU A 530 -30.14 -9.04 13.64
C LEU A 530 -29.01 -8.15 14.18
N GLN A 531 -27.85 -8.76 14.46
CA GLN A 531 -26.71 -8.12 15.13
C GLN A 531 -25.63 -7.62 14.16
N HIS A 532 -25.05 -6.47 14.49
CA HIS A 532 -23.95 -5.84 13.79
C HIS A 532 -22.58 -6.41 14.22
N GLY A 533 -21.49 -5.98 13.58
CA GLY A 533 -20.13 -6.41 13.88
C GLY A 533 -19.39 -5.53 14.90
N TRP A 534 -18.11 -5.81 15.11
CA TRP A 534 -17.24 -4.95 15.92
C TRP A 534 -17.08 -3.57 15.27
N GLY A 535 -17.08 -2.51 16.07
CA GLY A 535 -16.92 -1.14 15.63
C GLY A 535 -18.18 -0.50 15.05
N GLU A 536 -19.28 -1.24 14.99
CA GLU A 536 -20.58 -0.79 14.52
C GLU A 536 -21.55 -0.58 15.69
N ASP A 537 -22.79 -0.18 15.39
CA ASP A 537 -23.87 0.00 16.36
C ASP A 537 -25.23 -0.41 15.74
N GLU A 538 -26.32 -0.20 16.49
CA GLU A 538 -27.70 -0.52 16.11
C GLU A 538 -28.18 0.14 14.81
N THR A 539 -27.47 1.14 14.28
CA THR A 539 -27.84 1.83 13.05
C THR A 539 -27.37 1.09 11.80
N ALA A 540 -26.40 0.19 11.95
CA ALA A 540 -25.61 -0.33 10.83
C ALA A 540 -26.45 -1.08 9.78
N TRP A 541 -27.33 -1.97 10.24
CA TRP A 541 -28.16 -2.79 9.35
C TRP A 541 -29.21 -1.99 8.58
N SER A 542 -29.75 -0.91 9.16
CA SER A 542 -30.74 -0.08 8.47
C SER A 542 -30.11 0.97 7.55
N ASN A 543 -28.90 1.43 7.87
CA ASN A 543 -28.16 2.39 7.06
C ASN A 543 -27.34 1.66 5.98
N GLN A 544 -26.06 1.39 6.24
CA GLN A 544 -25.18 0.75 5.27
C GLN A 544 -25.55 -0.70 4.96
N GLY A 545 -26.37 -1.36 5.78
CA GLY A 545 -26.89 -2.71 5.53
C GLY A 545 -28.18 -2.79 4.71
N HIS A 546 -28.89 -1.67 4.47
CA HIS A 546 -30.12 -1.62 3.67
C HIS A 546 -31.20 -2.66 4.06
N ALA A 547 -31.23 -3.13 5.31
CA ALA A 547 -32.07 -4.25 5.72
C ALA A 547 -33.55 -3.99 5.43
N ASN A 548 -34.05 -2.77 5.65
CA ASN A 548 -35.43 -2.41 5.34
C ASN A 548 -35.76 -2.51 3.84
N LEU A 549 -34.87 -2.04 2.95
CA LEU A 549 -35.11 -2.07 1.51
C LEU A 549 -35.05 -3.50 0.96
N ILE A 550 -34.09 -4.30 1.43
CA ILE A 550 -34.00 -5.73 1.09
C ILE A 550 -35.31 -6.44 1.46
N MET A 551 -35.83 -6.16 2.66
CA MET A 551 -37.06 -6.76 3.15
C MET A 551 -38.30 -6.28 2.39
N ASP A 552 -38.41 -4.98 2.12
CA ASP A 552 -39.51 -4.41 1.33
C ASP A 552 -39.58 -5.05 -0.06
N ASN A 553 -38.44 -5.16 -0.74
CA ASN A 553 -38.34 -5.74 -2.07
C ASN A 553 -38.69 -7.24 -2.07
N LEU A 554 -38.16 -8.01 -1.12
CA LEU A 554 -38.50 -9.44 -0.98
C LEU A 554 -39.99 -9.68 -0.69
N ILE A 555 -40.62 -8.83 0.13
CA ILE A 555 -42.05 -8.91 0.44
C ILE A 555 -42.89 -8.53 -0.79
N ALA A 556 -42.53 -7.45 -1.48
CA ALA A 556 -43.23 -7.01 -2.68
C ALA A 556 -43.15 -8.04 -3.82
N GLU A 557 -42.03 -8.76 -3.92
CA GLU A 557 -41.81 -9.86 -4.88
C GLU A 557 -42.46 -11.19 -4.44
N GLY A 558 -43.08 -11.24 -3.25
CA GLY A 558 -43.71 -12.46 -2.72
C GLY A 558 -42.73 -13.58 -2.38
N LYS A 559 -41.44 -13.28 -2.23
CA LYS A 559 -40.38 -14.27 -1.93
C LYS A 559 -40.36 -14.69 -0.47
N ILE A 560 -40.88 -13.84 0.42
CA ILE A 560 -40.95 -14.08 1.87
C ILE A 560 -42.32 -13.71 2.43
N GLU A 561 -42.73 -14.41 3.49
CA GLU A 561 -43.78 -13.91 4.37
C GLU A 561 -43.23 -12.72 5.18
N PRO A 562 -44.04 -11.67 5.44
CA PRO A 562 -43.58 -10.52 6.20
C PRO A 562 -43.17 -10.88 7.64
N PHE A 563 -42.06 -10.33 8.12
CA PHE A 563 -41.60 -10.45 9.51
C PHE A 563 -40.92 -9.16 10.01
N ILE A 564 -40.79 -9.04 11.34
CA ILE A 564 -40.14 -7.91 12.03
C ILE A 564 -38.64 -8.16 12.12
N ILE A 565 -37.82 -7.10 12.01
CA ILE A 565 -36.38 -7.16 12.33
C ILE A 565 -36.08 -6.22 13.50
N VAL A 566 -35.34 -6.70 14.49
CA VAL A 566 -34.88 -5.91 15.64
C VAL A 566 -33.35 -5.83 15.60
N MET A 567 -32.82 -4.61 15.66
CA MET A 567 -31.39 -4.30 15.60
C MET A 567 -31.03 -3.46 16.84
N THR A 568 -30.04 -3.88 17.63
CA THR A 568 -29.63 -3.19 18.87
C THR A 568 -28.11 -3.21 19.02
N TYR A 569 -27.56 -2.36 19.90
CA TYR A 569 -26.14 -2.37 20.19
C TYR A 569 -25.73 -3.65 20.91
N GLY A 570 -24.83 -4.43 20.28
CA GLY A 570 -24.33 -5.71 20.78
C GLY A 570 -23.38 -5.63 21.98
N MET A 571 -22.92 -4.43 22.38
CA MET A 571 -21.89 -4.29 23.43
C MET A 571 -20.52 -4.84 23.00
N THR A 572 -20.21 -4.72 21.71
CA THR A 572 -19.02 -5.29 21.08
C THR A 572 -17.78 -4.40 21.14
N ASN A 573 -17.94 -3.08 21.33
CA ASN A 573 -16.89 -2.12 21.01
C ASN A 573 -15.90 -1.85 22.17
N ASP A 574 -16.24 -2.30 23.38
CA ASP A 574 -15.36 -2.18 24.55
C ASP A 574 -14.22 -3.22 24.55
N VAL A 575 -14.30 -4.24 23.68
CA VAL A 575 -13.30 -5.28 23.54
C VAL A 575 -12.06 -4.72 22.83
N LYS A 576 -10.94 -4.68 23.55
CA LYS A 576 -9.64 -4.25 22.99
C LYS A 576 -8.98 -5.37 22.17
N PHE A 577 -8.24 -4.95 21.14
CA PHE A 577 -7.44 -5.85 20.31
C PHE A 577 -6.48 -6.68 21.19
N GLY A 578 -6.50 -8.01 21.05
CA GLY A 578 -5.74 -8.94 21.91
C GLY A 578 -6.53 -9.58 23.06
N HIS A 579 -7.67 -9.01 23.45
CA HIS A 579 -8.56 -9.53 24.50
C HIS A 579 -9.84 -10.17 23.97
N ILE A 580 -9.91 -10.46 22.66
CA ILE A 580 -11.07 -11.10 22.01
C ILE A 580 -11.46 -12.42 22.69
N LYS A 581 -10.50 -13.16 23.26
CA LYS A 581 -10.76 -14.42 24.00
C LYS A 581 -11.57 -14.22 25.29
N GLU A 582 -11.63 -13.00 25.81
CA GLU A 582 -12.39 -12.65 27.01
C GLU A 582 -13.84 -12.27 26.69
N PHE A 583 -14.20 -12.11 25.41
CA PHE A 583 -15.56 -11.80 25.01
C PHE A 583 -16.50 -13.00 25.19
N THR A 584 -17.53 -12.85 26.01
CA THR A 584 -18.44 -13.96 26.37
C THR A 584 -19.87 -13.80 25.85
N ALA A 585 -20.23 -12.61 25.37
CA ALA A 585 -21.59 -12.20 25.02
C ALA A 585 -22.62 -12.32 26.16
N LYS A 586 -22.22 -12.58 27.43
CA LYS A 586 -23.17 -12.85 28.53
C LYS A 586 -23.98 -11.62 28.91
N GLU A 587 -23.35 -10.46 28.99
CA GLU A 587 -24.01 -9.21 29.32
C GLU A 587 -25.05 -8.86 28.25
N PHE A 588 -24.66 -8.97 26.97
CA PHE A 588 -25.58 -8.76 25.86
C PHE A 588 -26.66 -9.85 25.78
N GLU A 589 -26.36 -11.10 26.12
CA GLU A 589 -27.36 -12.18 26.21
C GLU A 589 -28.48 -11.82 27.19
N THR A 590 -28.14 -11.32 28.39
CA THR A 590 -29.14 -10.88 29.37
C THR A 590 -29.97 -9.71 28.82
N VAL A 591 -29.32 -8.68 28.26
CA VAL A 591 -30.02 -7.54 27.64
C VAL A 591 -30.96 -8.00 26.52
N LEU A 592 -30.49 -8.89 25.65
CA LEU A 592 -31.26 -9.36 24.51
C LEU A 592 -32.43 -10.22 24.97
N VAL A 593 -32.14 -11.28 25.72
CA VAL A 593 -33.09 -12.36 25.96
C VAL A 593 -34.05 -12.04 27.09
N ASP A 594 -33.54 -11.46 28.17
CA ASP A 594 -34.31 -11.26 29.39
C ASP A 594 -34.98 -9.87 29.44
N GLU A 595 -34.63 -8.96 28.51
CA GLU A 595 -35.12 -7.56 28.53
C GLU A 595 -35.67 -7.10 27.16
N LEU A 596 -34.87 -7.14 26.09
CA LEU A 596 -35.29 -6.64 24.78
C LEU A 596 -36.35 -7.52 24.12
N ILE A 597 -36.22 -8.85 24.17
CA ILE A 597 -37.25 -9.77 23.66
C ILE A 597 -38.61 -9.50 24.35
N PRO A 598 -38.72 -9.49 25.70
CA PRO A 598 -39.95 -9.13 26.39
C PRO A 598 -40.51 -7.75 26.02
N TYR A 599 -39.63 -6.75 25.87
CA TYR A 599 -40.02 -5.41 25.43
C TYR A 599 -40.66 -5.46 24.03
N ILE A 600 -40.02 -6.13 23.08
CA ILE A 600 -40.51 -6.25 21.70
C ILE A 600 -41.84 -7.00 21.67
N ASP A 601 -41.95 -8.13 22.36
CA ASP A 601 -43.18 -8.94 22.38
C ASP A 601 -44.37 -8.23 23.06
N SER A 602 -44.09 -7.28 23.95
CA SER A 602 -45.13 -6.49 24.64
C SER A 602 -45.55 -5.22 23.87
N ASN A 603 -44.66 -4.65 23.06
CA ASN A 603 -44.89 -3.38 22.35
C ASN A 603 -45.17 -3.55 20.85
N PHE A 604 -44.87 -4.72 20.29
CA PHE A 604 -45.12 -5.06 18.90
C PHE A 604 -46.02 -6.31 18.77
N ARG A 605 -46.73 -6.44 17.64
CA ARG A 605 -47.57 -7.60 17.33
C ARG A 605 -46.70 -8.75 16.86
N THR A 606 -46.07 -9.45 17.80
CA THR A 606 -45.18 -10.57 17.51
C THR A 606 -45.86 -11.92 17.70
N GLN A 607 -45.36 -12.93 17.00
CA GLN A 607 -45.59 -14.34 17.33
C GLN A 607 -44.52 -14.75 18.36
N ALA A 608 -44.85 -14.54 19.65
CA ALA A 608 -43.92 -14.60 20.77
C ALA A 608 -43.56 -16.03 21.21
N ASP A 609 -43.15 -16.89 20.28
CA ASP A 609 -42.73 -18.26 20.56
C ASP A 609 -41.44 -18.61 19.80
N LYS A 610 -40.78 -19.69 20.24
CA LYS A 610 -39.51 -20.15 19.66
C LYS A 610 -39.60 -20.33 18.14
N LYS A 611 -40.67 -20.95 17.63
CA LYS A 611 -40.81 -21.31 16.21
C LYS A 611 -40.88 -20.11 15.28
N HIS A 612 -41.16 -18.93 15.82
CA HIS A 612 -41.26 -17.68 15.07
C HIS A 612 -40.19 -16.67 15.47
N ARG A 613 -39.09 -17.14 16.09
CA ARG A 613 -37.96 -16.30 16.47
C ARG A 613 -36.64 -16.79 15.85
N ALA A 614 -35.96 -15.87 15.17
CA ALA A 614 -34.66 -16.08 14.55
C ALA A 614 -33.60 -15.16 15.17
N MET A 615 -32.35 -15.59 15.16
CA MET A 615 -31.21 -14.74 15.48
C MET A 615 -30.13 -14.90 14.42
N ALA A 616 -29.60 -13.77 13.96
CA ALA A 616 -28.48 -13.73 13.04
C ALA A 616 -27.56 -12.55 13.36
N GLY A 617 -26.32 -12.64 12.93
CA GLY A 617 -25.41 -11.50 13.05
C GLY A 617 -24.19 -11.60 12.15
N LEU A 618 -23.61 -10.44 11.88
CA LEU A 618 -22.40 -10.34 11.07
C LEU A 618 -21.14 -10.30 11.94
N SER A 619 -20.04 -10.91 11.48
CA SER A 619 -18.72 -10.85 12.16
C SER A 619 -18.81 -11.16 13.66
N MET A 620 -18.44 -10.21 14.53
CA MET A 620 -18.57 -10.33 15.99
C MET A 620 -20.01 -10.58 16.45
N GLY A 621 -21.03 -9.97 15.82
CA GLY A 621 -22.43 -10.27 16.09
C GLY A 621 -22.87 -11.67 15.63
N GLY A 622 -22.17 -12.24 14.64
CA GLY A 622 -22.31 -13.66 14.31
C GLY A 622 -21.74 -14.54 15.42
N PHE A 623 -20.58 -14.18 15.97
CA PHE A 623 -20.03 -14.87 17.12
C PHE A 623 -20.94 -14.76 18.36
N GLU A 624 -21.53 -13.58 18.63
CA GLU A 624 -22.59 -13.41 19.65
C GLU A 624 -23.76 -14.35 19.40
N THR A 625 -24.26 -14.38 18.16
CA THR A 625 -25.36 -15.25 17.74
C THR A 625 -25.04 -16.71 18.02
N LYS A 626 -23.83 -17.17 17.69
CA LYS A 626 -23.39 -18.54 18.00
C LYS A 626 -23.43 -18.83 19.49
N LEU A 627 -22.85 -17.96 20.31
CA LEU A 627 -22.79 -18.19 21.74
C LEU A 627 -24.18 -18.19 22.39
N ILE A 628 -25.03 -17.22 22.02
CA ILE A 628 -26.35 -17.03 22.62
C ILE A 628 -27.29 -18.16 22.21
N THR A 629 -27.33 -18.54 20.94
CA THR A 629 -28.23 -19.60 20.46
C THR A 629 -27.89 -20.97 21.05
N LEU A 630 -26.60 -21.27 21.30
CA LEU A 630 -26.18 -22.51 21.95
C LEU A 630 -26.48 -22.53 23.45
N ARG A 631 -26.44 -21.37 24.13
CA ARG A 631 -26.75 -21.27 25.57
C ARG A 631 -28.24 -21.12 25.86
N ARG A 632 -28.99 -20.54 24.94
CA ARG A 632 -30.44 -20.28 25.02
C ARG A 632 -31.22 -20.97 23.89
N PRO A 633 -31.06 -22.29 23.67
CA PRO A 633 -31.70 -23.00 22.56
C PRO A 633 -33.23 -23.05 22.67
N GLU A 634 -33.81 -22.68 23.82
CA GLU A 634 -35.24 -22.56 24.05
C GLU A 634 -35.87 -21.29 23.43
N VAL A 635 -35.04 -20.31 23.04
CA VAL A 635 -35.52 -18.98 22.61
C VAL A 635 -35.64 -18.83 21.10
N PHE A 636 -34.70 -19.41 20.35
CA PHE A 636 -34.54 -19.22 18.90
C PHE A 636 -34.62 -20.54 18.15
N ASN A 637 -35.24 -20.52 16.97
CA ASN A 637 -35.37 -21.71 16.11
C ASN A 637 -34.58 -21.62 14.80
N TYR A 638 -34.12 -20.44 14.41
CA TYR A 638 -33.33 -20.23 13.18
C TYR A 638 -32.05 -19.46 13.52
N TYR A 639 -30.90 -19.99 13.09
CA TYR A 639 -29.58 -19.45 13.42
C TYR A 639 -28.86 -18.98 12.15
N GLY A 640 -28.37 -17.74 12.14
CA GLY A 640 -27.63 -17.17 11.01
C GLY A 640 -26.25 -16.62 11.39
N LEU A 641 -25.18 -17.13 10.76
CA LEU A 641 -23.81 -16.62 10.94
C LEU A 641 -23.33 -15.99 9.64
N LEU A 642 -23.16 -14.66 9.61
CA LEU A 642 -22.78 -13.91 8.41
C LEU A 642 -21.32 -13.45 8.54
N SER A 643 -20.39 -14.19 7.94
CA SER A 643 -18.94 -14.01 8.17
C SER A 643 -18.55 -14.06 9.67
N GLY A 644 -19.31 -14.81 10.48
CA GLY A 644 -19.24 -14.79 11.96
C GLY A 644 -18.77 -16.09 12.60
N GLY A 645 -18.04 -16.93 11.87
CA GLY A 645 -17.66 -18.28 12.28
C GLY A 645 -18.61 -19.36 11.76
N THR A 646 -18.50 -20.57 12.32
CA THR A 646 -19.27 -21.75 11.89
C THR A 646 -19.80 -22.53 13.08
N TYR A 647 -20.83 -23.36 12.88
CA TYR A 647 -21.21 -24.41 13.84
C TYR A 647 -20.57 -25.74 13.43
N ALA A 648 -20.08 -26.49 14.42
CA ALA A 648 -19.79 -27.91 14.25
C ALA A 648 -21.02 -28.75 14.66
N PRO A 649 -21.21 -29.96 14.12
CA PRO A 649 -22.29 -30.85 14.55
C PRO A 649 -22.38 -31.07 16.06
N ASP A 650 -21.23 -31.24 16.71
CA ASP A 650 -21.14 -31.49 18.16
C ASP A 650 -21.46 -30.26 19.02
N ASP A 651 -21.53 -29.07 18.43
CA ASP A 651 -21.94 -27.86 19.15
C ASP A 651 -23.43 -27.95 19.56
N ILE A 652 -24.27 -28.63 18.77
CA ILE A 652 -25.73 -28.67 18.92
C ILE A 652 -26.16 -30.05 19.41
N LYS A 653 -26.52 -30.14 20.70
CA LYS A 653 -26.74 -31.41 21.39
C LYS A 653 -28.02 -32.14 20.98
N ASP A 654 -29.06 -31.41 20.58
CA ASP A 654 -30.32 -31.98 20.12
C ASP A 654 -30.77 -31.33 18.81
N LYS A 655 -30.99 -32.15 17.78
CA LYS A 655 -31.42 -31.69 16.44
C LYS A 655 -32.73 -30.92 16.47
N LYS A 656 -33.60 -31.17 17.46
CA LYS A 656 -34.86 -30.42 17.63
C LYS A 656 -34.65 -29.02 18.21
N GLN A 657 -33.43 -28.67 18.59
CA GLN A 657 -33.11 -27.33 19.10
C GLN A 657 -33.18 -26.27 18.00
N VAL A 658 -32.94 -26.62 16.75
CA VAL A 658 -32.88 -25.68 15.63
C VAL A 658 -33.63 -26.25 14.43
N GLU A 659 -34.46 -25.42 13.81
CA GLU A 659 -35.14 -25.77 12.56
C GLU A 659 -34.21 -25.59 11.37
N SER A 660 -33.46 -24.48 11.30
CA SER A 660 -32.52 -24.24 10.20
C SER A 660 -31.31 -23.40 10.61
N ILE A 661 -30.17 -23.72 10.01
CA ILE A 661 -28.89 -23.02 10.17
C ILE A 661 -28.49 -22.40 8.84
N PHE A 662 -28.10 -21.14 8.84
CA PHE A 662 -27.53 -20.42 7.70
C PHE A 662 -26.13 -19.93 8.04
N ILE A 663 -25.17 -20.18 7.16
CA ILE A 663 -23.78 -19.71 7.33
C ILE A 663 -23.31 -19.09 6.01
N SER A 664 -22.73 -17.90 6.05
CA SER A 664 -22.23 -17.25 4.84
C SER A 664 -20.90 -16.54 5.03
N CYS A 665 -20.25 -16.22 3.92
CA CYS A 665 -19.10 -15.30 3.83
C CYS A 665 -18.91 -14.79 2.40
N GLY A 666 -17.99 -13.86 2.18
CA GLY A 666 -17.50 -13.46 0.87
C GLY A 666 -16.48 -14.45 0.29
N SER A 667 -16.36 -14.50 -1.04
CA SER A 667 -15.41 -15.40 -1.72
C SER A 667 -13.95 -15.07 -1.41
N LYS A 668 -13.65 -13.82 -1.02
CA LYS A 668 -12.30 -13.37 -0.62
C LYS A 668 -12.02 -13.61 0.88
N GLU A 669 -12.92 -14.29 1.59
CA GLU A 669 -12.75 -14.66 3.00
C GLU A 669 -12.30 -16.13 3.14
N ASN A 670 -13.06 -16.97 3.86
CA ASN A 670 -12.81 -18.41 4.01
C ASN A 670 -14.03 -19.24 3.53
N PRO A 671 -14.32 -19.22 2.21
CA PRO A 671 -15.48 -19.92 1.65
C PRO A 671 -15.41 -21.44 1.84
N ASP A 672 -14.21 -22.02 1.80
CA ASP A 672 -14.01 -23.47 1.99
C ASP A 672 -14.39 -23.92 3.39
N GLY A 673 -14.00 -23.14 4.42
CA GLY A 673 -14.37 -23.42 5.80
C GLY A 673 -15.88 -23.37 6.04
N VAL A 674 -16.57 -22.39 5.45
CA VAL A 674 -18.04 -22.27 5.51
C VAL A 674 -18.72 -23.45 4.81
N THR A 675 -18.31 -23.75 3.58
CA THR A 675 -18.87 -24.85 2.78
C THR A 675 -18.68 -26.19 3.50
N LYS A 676 -17.49 -26.44 4.04
CA LYS A 676 -17.19 -27.66 4.80
C LYS A 676 -18.08 -27.78 6.03
N ALA A 677 -18.20 -26.74 6.84
CA ALA A 677 -19.00 -26.78 8.07
C ALA A 677 -20.48 -27.08 7.78
N VAL A 678 -21.05 -26.49 6.73
CA VAL A 678 -22.44 -26.78 6.33
C VAL A 678 -22.59 -28.21 5.82
N ASN A 679 -21.63 -28.75 5.09
CA ASN A 679 -21.65 -30.15 4.66
C ASN A 679 -21.58 -31.11 5.86
N ASP A 680 -20.74 -30.81 6.85
CA ASP A 680 -20.64 -31.60 8.09
C ASP A 680 -21.96 -31.56 8.87
N LEU A 681 -22.62 -30.40 8.97
CA LEU A 681 -23.94 -30.26 9.58
C LEU A 681 -25.02 -31.06 8.82
N LYS A 682 -25.03 -31.01 7.49
CA LYS A 682 -25.94 -31.80 6.66
C LYS A 682 -25.72 -33.30 6.84
N ALA A 683 -24.47 -33.75 6.87
CA ALA A 683 -24.12 -35.14 7.11
C ALA A 683 -24.56 -35.61 8.51
N ALA A 684 -24.50 -34.72 9.50
CA ALA A 684 -25.05 -34.96 10.82
C ALA A 684 -26.58 -34.87 10.90
N GLY A 685 -27.27 -34.49 9.82
CA GLY A 685 -28.74 -34.47 9.71
C GLY A 685 -29.40 -33.15 10.12
N PHE A 686 -28.67 -32.03 10.15
CA PHE A 686 -29.24 -30.69 10.32
C PHE A 686 -29.68 -30.09 8.98
N LYS A 687 -30.73 -29.28 9.00
CA LYS A 687 -31.10 -28.40 7.87
C LYS A 687 -30.16 -27.21 7.89
N ALA A 688 -29.08 -27.29 7.12
CA ALA A 688 -28.06 -26.24 7.04
C ALA A 688 -27.89 -25.74 5.59
N THR A 689 -27.70 -24.43 5.43
CA THR A 689 -27.45 -23.80 4.12
C THR A 689 -26.23 -22.90 4.19
N SER A 690 -25.36 -22.99 3.18
CA SER A 690 -24.22 -22.10 3.00
C SER A 690 -24.51 -21.11 1.87
N PHE A 691 -23.99 -19.88 1.99
CA PHE A 691 -23.94 -18.92 0.90
C PHE A 691 -22.56 -18.27 0.81
N VAL A 692 -21.99 -18.18 -0.39
CA VAL A 692 -20.73 -17.47 -0.65
C VAL A 692 -21.04 -16.30 -1.57
N SER A 693 -20.83 -15.08 -1.08
CA SER A 693 -20.99 -13.87 -1.88
C SER A 693 -19.81 -13.74 -2.85
N PRO A 694 -20.06 -13.71 -4.17
CA PRO A 694 -18.98 -13.62 -5.17
C PRO A 694 -18.30 -12.26 -5.13
N ASP A 695 -16.97 -12.29 -5.30
CA ASP A 695 -16.07 -11.15 -5.45
C ASP A 695 -16.10 -10.10 -4.33
N THR A 696 -16.60 -10.46 -3.15
CA THR A 696 -16.64 -9.59 -1.97
C THR A 696 -15.79 -10.16 -0.82
N ALA A 697 -15.38 -9.25 0.07
CA ALA A 697 -14.63 -9.56 1.28
C ALA A 697 -15.50 -9.35 2.54
N HIS A 698 -14.87 -9.05 3.67
CA HIS A 698 -15.51 -8.82 4.97
C HIS A 698 -16.13 -7.42 5.07
N GLU A 699 -17.06 -7.10 4.17
CA GLU A 699 -17.70 -5.79 4.00
C GLU A 699 -19.21 -5.92 3.73
N PHE A 700 -19.94 -4.79 3.76
CA PHE A 700 -21.40 -4.77 3.81
C PHE A 700 -22.12 -5.43 2.63
N LEU A 701 -21.56 -5.45 1.42
CA LEU A 701 -22.21 -6.14 0.30
C LEU A 701 -22.34 -7.64 0.54
N THR A 702 -21.33 -8.27 1.16
CA THR A 702 -21.41 -9.67 1.61
C THR A 702 -22.59 -9.87 2.54
N TRP A 703 -22.78 -8.96 3.51
CA TRP A 703 -23.83 -9.08 4.52
C TRP A 703 -25.23 -8.73 3.98
N ARG A 704 -25.33 -7.78 3.04
CA ARG A 704 -26.56 -7.48 2.28
C ARG A 704 -27.03 -8.70 1.51
N ARG A 705 -26.15 -9.30 0.70
CA ARG A 705 -26.45 -10.53 -0.06
C ARG A 705 -26.79 -11.69 0.88
N SER A 706 -26.06 -11.81 2.00
CA SER A 706 -26.34 -12.83 3.01
C SER A 706 -27.74 -12.68 3.63
N LEU A 707 -28.16 -11.46 4.00
CA LEU A 707 -29.52 -11.20 4.50
C LEU A 707 -30.57 -11.53 3.43
N TYR A 708 -30.36 -11.10 2.18
CA TYR A 708 -31.25 -11.41 1.07
C TYR A 708 -31.50 -12.92 0.90
N HIS A 709 -30.44 -13.73 0.95
CA HIS A 709 -30.55 -15.19 0.84
C HIS A 709 -31.13 -15.84 2.10
N MET A 710 -30.69 -15.42 3.28
CA MET A 710 -31.14 -15.99 4.55
C MET A 710 -32.62 -15.71 4.82
N ALA A 711 -33.10 -14.48 4.57
CA ALA A 711 -34.48 -14.08 4.82
C ALA A 711 -35.49 -14.99 4.10
N GLN A 712 -35.12 -15.50 2.93
CA GLN A 712 -35.94 -16.42 2.13
C GLN A 712 -36.04 -17.84 2.71
N LEU A 713 -35.28 -18.16 3.75
CA LEU A 713 -35.28 -19.46 4.43
C LEU A 713 -35.93 -19.42 5.82
N LEU A 714 -36.20 -18.23 6.34
CA LEU A 714 -36.75 -18.06 7.69
C LEU A 714 -38.27 -18.31 7.71
N PHE A 715 -38.73 -18.89 8.82
CA PHE A 715 -40.16 -19.08 9.15
C PHE A 715 -40.94 -19.92 8.12
N LYS A 716 -40.29 -20.94 7.55
CA LYS A 716 -40.85 -21.88 6.58
C LYS A 716 -40.87 -23.31 7.09
#